data_AF-A0A061AWP4-F1
#
_entry.id   AF-A0A061AWP4-F1
#
_cell.length_a   1.000
_cell.length_b   1.000
_cell.length_c   1.000
_cell.angle_alpha   90.00
_cell.angle_beta   90.00
_cell.angle_gamma   90.00
#
_symmetry.space_group_name_H-M   'P 1'
#
loop_
_entity.id
_entity.type
_entity.pdbx_description
1 polymer ?
#
loop_
_entity_poly.entity_id
_entity_poly.type
_entity_poly.pdbx_seq_one_letter_code
_entity_poly.pdbx_strand_id
1 'polypeptide(L)'
;MAIRLEVQTDREDSFKTQRTRRFRLVLISIGTTFAVLLSILALPTLWTLKRSVPEVCLANSVRPSYSPDPFRINERHVLFPDQNDTLLTNATLIDGDGITYENANILIHKSTIVSVSTSRLPPLPNRENVTDIINLNGKYVTPGLVDMHSHFGTRVQPQLKGTEDTNEYTSPITPFVRAIDGIDSQDPELTSIAAAGVTTHLVLTGSKNLISGESYAIKMHKSPHNLVEELLVQYGVETDSTNKPMRWFKMAYGENEKQTGLPGYPVSRIGAIWRIREAFSAAKNLLVKQDTWCSQPRNWDKPGTYPTDIHLDTLVDILRDDVNVHIHLYEAYDFEANIRVAEEFGYHVAAFHHALSSYKVPELIKSHNSTVAIFADEWGSKKEQYDSTVHAARILEESGIPVALKTDHPALPGQQLLYYAQIAHHFGLKGAIESVTSIPANSIGLGHRIGYVRAGYDADLVVWDRHPMTLGVIALETFVDGAPLLGLKKITNKLVVNQEGQLIWEEKHPEVCESIKGSKNLVIEGITNAAVPGFVVSASKGKPLTAVVCGGEVVCVGEKETCLKELNGDYNTISVVDGYLVPGVTTTSEGFGLREMVLEDSTSDGDVTDGGAVLAADGLKLDGLTFEKMNRVGITQGVAIPIGSTFHKGISAHFRLSTPGSLETSLMKKEVADHFVIGNRAKSPAFPTISSQIGELRKCLSLKKDSLPIAIHTHNAGVMEQIIRLRNEFPDVSFVIIGAQEAHLIADRLAAAEISLILSPWRCTAKFWDNRHCSNGWPLETPSVDILSKAGVQFSVAHEDVSNLRRVFWEAGEASKAISEEGLPLEESLKIVSGNLEKSLGLGTNNDILVFEHNPLNLVQLWP
;
A
#
# COMPACT_ATOMS: atom_id res chain seq x y z
N MET A 1 32.93 -28.38 34.86
CA MET A 1 34.28 -27.80 35.10
C MET A 1 34.02 -26.35 35.50
N ALA A 2 34.13 -25.90 36.75
CA ALA A 2 34.76 -26.44 37.97
C ALA A 2 33.72 -26.58 39.14
N ILE A 3 33.84 -27.55 40.07
CA ILE A 3 34.43 -27.45 41.43
C ILE A 3 33.70 -26.39 42.30
N ARG A 4 32.79 -26.69 43.26
CA ARG A 4 32.84 -27.54 44.48
C ARG A 4 33.71 -26.95 45.61
N LEU A 5 33.10 -26.54 46.73
CA LEU A 5 33.64 -26.32 48.10
C LEU A 5 32.42 -25.91 48.98
N GLU A 6 32.28 -26.18 50.28
CA GLU A 6 32.79 -27.27 51.13
C GLU A 6 31.92 -27.36 52.40
N VAL A 7 32.02 -28.45 53.18
CA VAL A 7 31.34 -28.65 54.46
C VAL A 7 32.36 -29.11 55.48
N GLN A 8 32.47 -28.46 56.66
CA GLN A 8 32.66 -29.18 57.93
C GLN A 8 32.66 -28.30 59.20
N THR A 9 32.06 -28.86 60.26
CA THR A 9 32.43 -28.95 61.70
C THR A 9 31.13 -29.18 62.49
N ASP A 10 30.99 -29.91 63.60
CA ASP A 10 31.72 -30.99 64.31
C ASP A 10 30.64 -31.63 65.26
N ARG A 11 30.69 -32.83 65.85
CA ARG A 11 31.75 -33.84 66.08
C ARG A 11 31.11 -35.22 66.48
N GLU A 12 31.97 -36.21 66.78
CA GLU A 12 31.88 -37.26 67.82
C GLU A 12 30.49 -37.83 68.25
N ASP A 13 30.19 -39.12 68.02
CA ASP A 13 30.63 -40.32 68.79
C ASP A 13 29.86 -40.53 70.12
N SER A 14 29.49 -41.74 70.56
CA SER A 14 29.58 -43.08 69.94
C SER A 14 28.66 -44.12 70.62
N PHE A 15 28.33 -45.18 69.87
CA PHE A 15 28.24 -46.59 70.30
C PHE A 15 27.20 -47.10 71.36
N LYS A 16 26.17 -47.76 70.79
CA LYS A 16 25.88 -49.23 70.86
C LYS A 16 25.24 -49.92 72.10
N THR A 17 24.41 -50.93 71.73
CA THR A 17 24.19 -52.26 72.36
C THR A 17 23.36 -52.36 73.68
N GLN A 18 22.48 -53.37 73.92
CA GLN A 18 21.89 -54.42 73.07
C GLN A 18 20.65 -55.11 73.71
N ARG A 19 19.66 -55.48 72.88
CA ARG A 19 18.86 -56.75 72.87
C ARG A 19 18.02 -57.28 74.08
N THR A 20 16.80 -57.74 73.69
CA THR A 20 16.02 -58.93 74.17
C THR A 20 15.28 -58.86 75.54
N ARG A 21 14.15 -59.56 75.79
CA ARG A 21 13.39 -60.62 75.05
C ARG A 21 11.88 -60.65 75.43
N ARG A 22 11.07 -61.42 74.67
CA ARG A 22 9.61 -61.70 74.77
C ARG A 22 9.13 -62.26 76.14
N PHE A 23 7.84 -62.12 76.48
CA PHE A 23 6.83 -63.24 76.49
C PHE A 23 5.35 -62.76 76.62
N ARG A 24 4.39 -63.67 76.36
CA ARG A 24 2.92 -63.46 76.31
C ARG A 24 2.21 -63.81 77.64
N LEU A 25 1.02 -63.23 77.89
CA LEU A 25 -0.19 -63.99 78.30
C LEU A 25 -1.49 -63.16 78.15
N VAL A 26 -2.64 -63.81 78.37
CA VAL A 26 -4.00 -63.45 77.90
C VAL A 26 -4.97 -63.42 79.10
N LEU A 27 -6.05 -62.59 79.06
CA LEU A 27 -7.47 -62.90 79.42
C LEU A 27 -8.34 -61.61 79.64
N ILE A 28 -9.48 -61.53 78.92
CA ILE A 28 -10.90 -61.27 79.36
C ILE A 28 -11.14 -60.21 80.47
N SER A 29 -12.07 -59.22 80.42
CA SER A 29 -13.46 -59.20 79.91
C SER A 29 -14.07 -57.79 79.58
N ILE A 30 -14.92 -57.75 78.54
CA ILE A 30 -16.27 -57.13 78.43
C ILE A 30 -16.58 -55.74 79.08
N GLY A 31 -17.01 -54.79 78.24
CA GLY A 31 -17.71 -53.53 78.59
C GLY A 31 -17.01 -52.30 78.01
N THR A 32 -17.62 -51.40 77.22
CA THR A 32 -19.03 -51.23 76.80
C THR A 32 -19.14 -50.78 75.33
N THR A 33 -20.09 -51.35 74.59
CA THR A 33 -20.37 -50.99 73.19
C THR A 33 -21.34 -49.81 73.11
N PHE A 34 -20.85 -48.56 73.04
CA PHE A 34 -21.70 -47.39 72.75
C PHE A 34 -20.93 -46.16 72.17
N ALA A 35 -20.06 -46.35 71.17
CA ALA A 35 -19.29 -45.23 70.59
C ALA A 35 -18.89 -45.33 69.09
N VAL A 36 -19.32 -46.35 68.32
CA VAL A 36 -18.82 -46.59 66.94
C VAL A 36 -19.95 -46.78 65.91
N LEU A 37 -21.16 -46.30 66.21
CA LEU A 37 -22.32 -46.36 65.30
C LEU A 37 -22.94 -44.97 65.04
N LEU A 38 -22.07 -43.95 65.06
CA LEU A 38 -22.40 -42.56 64.69
C LEU A 38 -21.35 -41.94 63.73
N SER A 39 -20.54 -42.79 63.09
CA SER A 39 -19.48 -42.44 62.14
C SER A 39 -19.69 -43.01 60.73
N ILE A 40 -20.88 -43.59 60.44
CA ILE A 40 -21.23 -44.16 59.12
C ILE A 40 -22.47 -43.47 58.49
N LEU A 41 -23.10 -42.52 59.19
CA LEU A 41 -24.19 -41.67 58.65
C LEU A 41 -23.84 -40.17 58.63
N ALA A 42 -22.54 -39.87 58.52
CA ALA A 42 -22.00 -38.54 58.27
C ALA A 42 -21.05 -38.56 57.06
N LEU A 43 -21.57 -39.03 55.92
CA LEU A 43 -21.14 -38.55 54.62
C LEU A 43 -22.11 -37.46 54.15
N PRO A 44 -22.03 -36.21 54.68
CA PRO A 44 -22.52 -35.10 53.89
C PRO A 44 -21.66 -35.08 52.64
N THR A 45 -22.32 -35.11 51.50
CA THR A 45 -21.76 -35.00 50.16
C THR A 45 -20.66 -33.95 50.09
N LEU A 46 -19.40 -34.38 50.18
CA LEU A 46 -18.27 -33.70 49.54
C LEU A 46 -18.28 -33.98 48.02
N TRP A 47 -19.47 -33.89 47.43
CA TRP A 47 -19.56 -33.18 46.16
C TRP A 47 -19.05 -31.78 46.47
N THR A 48 -17.84 -31.52 46.01
CA THR A 48 -17.36 -30.15 45.88
C THR A 48 -18.44 -29.37 45.14
N LEU A 49 -19.09 -28.43 45.82
CA LEU A 49 -19.73 -27.32 45.13
C LEU A 49 -18.60 -26.55 44.45
N LYS A 50 -18.21 -27.01 43.25
CA LYS A 50 -17.72 -26.14 42.19
C LYS A 50 -18.87 -25.18 41.91
N ARG A 51 -18.93 -24.10 42.71
CA ARG A 51 -19.70 -22.92 42.38
C ARG A 51 -19.09 -22.41 41.08
N SER A 52 -19.70 -22.77 39.97
CA SER A 52 -19.30 -22.31 38.65
C SER A 52 -19.41 -20.79 38.65
N VAL A 53 -18.25 -20.13 38.62
CA VAL A 53 -18.16 -18.72 38.25
C VAL A 53 -18.84 -18.59 36.88
N PRO A 54 -19.75 -17.63 36.67
CA PRO A 54 -20.42 -17.48 35.38
C PRO A 54 -19.42 -17.35 34.24
N GLU A 55 -19.74 -17.95 33.11
CA GLU A 55 -18.89 -17.96 31.92
C GLU A 55 -18.46 -16.55 31.48
N VAL A 56 -19.36 -15.56 31.56
CA VAL A 56 -19.05 -14.14 31.31
C VAL A 56 -17.94 -13.59 32.22
N CYS A 57 -17.89 -14.01 33.49
CA CYS A 57 -16.85 -13.58 34.42
C CYS A 57 -15.51 -14.30 34.18
N LEU A 58 -15.54 -15.52 33.66
CA LEU A 58 -14.33 -16.21 33.17
C LEU A 58 -13.81 -15.50 31.91
N ALA A 59 -14.69 -15.25 30.94
CA ALA A 59 -14.38 -14.55 29.70
C ALA A 59 -13.74 -13.17 29.95
N ASN A 60 -14.21 -12.38 30.92
CA ASN A 60 -13.58 -11.10 31.31
C ASN A 60 -12.07 -11.22 31.65
N SER A 61 -11.63 -12.38 32.14
CA SER A 61 -10.24 -12.67 32.55
C SER A 61 -9.39 -13.41 31.53
N VAL A 62 -9.99 -13.94 30.46
CA VAL A 62 -9.29 -14.64 29.36
C VAL A 62 -8.81 -13.63 28.34
N ARG A 63 -7.56 -13.76 27.87
CA ARG A 63 -6.96 -12.94 26.81
C ARG A 63 -6.62 -13.81 25.59
N PRO A 64 -6.62 -13.26 24.37
CA PRO A 64 -6.07 -13.95 23.20
C PRO A 64 -4.62 -14.37 23.46
N SER A 65 -4.31 -15.66 23.31
CA SER A 65 -2.96 -16.19 23.46
C SER A 65 -2.66 -17.18 22.35
N TYR A 66 -1.72 -16.81 21.47
CA TYR A 66 -1.34 -17.59 20.31
C TYR A 66 0.18 -17.59 20.15
N SER A 67 0.74 -18.76 19.82
CA SER A 67 2.16 -18.96 19.56
C SER A 67 2.35 -19.79 18.29
N PRO A 68 3.44 -19.63 17.53
CA PRO A 68 3.75 -20.51 16.41
C PRO A 68 3.84 -21.98 16.87
N ASP A 69 3.12 -22.87 16.21
CA ASP A 69 3.18 -24.32 16.41
C ASP A 69 3.44 -25.00 15.06
N PRO A 70 4.60 -25.67 14.86
CA PRO A 70 4.94 -26.31 13.60
C PRO A 70 4.07 -27.54 13.25
N PHE A 71 3.24 -28.02 14.19
CA PHE A 71 2.30 -29.12 13.98
C PHE A 71 0.86 -28.66 13.77
N ARG A 72 0.58 -27.36 13.87
CA ARG A 72 -0.76 -26.81 13.60
C ARG A 72 -1.16 -27.11 12.16
N ILE A 73 -2.44 -27.47 11.96
CA ILE A 73 -3.07 -27.53 10.64
C ILE A 73 -4.09 -26.40 10.57
N ASN A 74 -4.03 -25.60 9.51
CA ASN A 74 -4.95 -24.53 9.21
C ASN A 74 -6.39 -25.04 9.22
N GLU A 75 -7.20 -24.49 10.11
CA GLU A 75 -8.58 -24.88 10.38
C GLU A 75 -9.46 -24.64 9.14
N ARG A 76 -9.07 -23.66 8.32
CA ARG A 76 -9.72 -23.27 7.05
C ARG A 76 -9.65 -24.35 5.97
N HIS A 77 -8.87 -25.42 6.13
CA HIS A 77 -8.83 -26.54 5.18
C HIS A 77 -10.19 -27.21 4.96
N VAL A 78 -11.15 -27.04 5.88
CA VAL A 78 -12.53 -27.51 5.72
C VAL A 78 -13.29 -26.83 4.57
N LEU A 79 -12.85 -25.63 4.14
CA LEU A 79 -13.36 -24.93 2.96
C LEU A 79 -12.86 -25.55 1.64
N PHE A 80 -11.78 -26.32 1.69
CA PHE A 80 -11.09 -26.90 0.53
C PHE A 80 -10.82 -28.40 0.73
N PRO A 81 -11.86 -29.23 0.98
CA PRO A 81 -11.68 -30.64 1.38
C PRO A 81 -11.01 -31.51 0.28
N ASP A 82 -11.16 -31.12 -0.98
CA ASP A 82 -10.61 -31.81 -2.16
C ASP A 82 -9.24 -31.24 -2.60
N GLN A 83 -8.59 -30.43 -1.77
CA GLN A 83 -7.29 -29.83 -2.07
C GLN A 83 -6.15 -30.86 -2.02
N ASN A 84 -5.40 -30.96 -3.13
CA ASN A 84 -4.23 -31.82 -3.25
C ASN A 84 -3.02 -31.36 -2.41
N ASP A 85 -2.22 -32.32 -1.94
CA ASP A 85 -0.88 -32.06 -1.40
C ASP A 85 0.03 -31.53 -2.54
N THR A 86 0.50 -30.28 -2.39
CA THR A 86 1.33 -29.59 -3.38
C THR A 86 2.76 -29.47 -2.86
N LEU A 87 3.74 -29.82 -3.69
CA LEU A 87 5.15 -29.68 -3.38
C LEU A 87 5.82 -28.72 -4.38
N LEU A 88 6.19 -27.54 -3.88
CA LEU A 88 7.04 -26.61 -4.61
C LEU A 88 8.50 -27.05 -4.41
N THR A 89 9.27 -27.15 -5.49
CA THR A 89 10.67 -27.60 -5.46
C THR A 89 11.61 -26.59 -6.13
N ASN A 90 12.86 -26.57 -5.67
CA ASN A 90 13.93 -25.75 -6.24
C ASN A 90 13.56 -24.25 -6.30
N ALA A 91 13.11 -23.69 -5.18
CA ALA A 91 12.79 -22.28 -5.01
C ALA A 91 13.98 -21.47 -4.48
N THR A 92 14.00 -20.18 -4.79
CA THR A 92 14.77 -19.16 -4.03
C THR A 92 13.80 -18.51 -3.05
N LEU A 93 13.70 -19.06 -1.84
CA LEU A 93 12.76 -18.59 -0.82
C LEU A 93 13.34 -17.36 -0.11
N ILE A 94 12.62 -16.25 -0.10
CA ILE A 94 12.83 -15.11 0.80
C ILE A 94 11.75 -15.23 1.87
N ASP A 95 12.12 -15.62 3.09
CA ASP A 95 11.17 -15.70 4.21
C ASP A 95 10.78 -14.28 4.69
N GLY A 96 9.72 -14.17 5.50
CA GLY A 96 9.18 -12.90 5.96
C GLY A 96 10.08 -12.10 6.90
N ASP A 97 11.23 -12.65 7.31
CA ASP A 97 12.31 -11.94 8.02
C ASP A 97 13.45 -11.51 7.07
N GLY A 98 13.19 -11.48 5.76
CA GLY A 98 14.15 -11.11 4.73
C GLY A 98 15.22 -12.17 4.43
N ILE A 99 15.29 -13.27 5.20
CA ILE A 99 16.32 -14.28 5.02
C ILE A 99 16.08 -15.08 3.75
N THR A 100 17.09 -15.11 2.88
CA THR A 100 17.06 -15.86 1.61
C THR A 100 17.64 -17.27 1.77
N TYR A 101 16.92 -18.27 1.24
CA TYR A 101 17.29 -19.68 1.19
C TYR A 101 17.21 -20.21 -0.25
N GLU A 102 18.36 -20.62 -0.79
CA GLU A 102 18.43 -21.27 -2.10
C GLU A 102 18.03 -22.76 -2.05
N ASN A 103 17.55 -23.28 -3.18
CA ASN A 103 17.18 -24.69 -3.36
C ASN A 103 16.13 -25.16 -2.33
N ALA A 104 15.21 -24.27 -1.95
CA ALA A 104 14.14 -24.57 -1.00
C ALA A 104 13.06 -25.46 -1.64
N ASN A 105 12.50 -26.39 -0.87
CA ASN A 105 11.29 -27.12 -1.23
C ASN A 105 10.24 -26.95 -0.12
N ILE A 106 9.02 -26.60 -0.50
CA ILE A 106 7.92 -26.22 0.39
C ILE A 106 6.77 -27.20 0.16
N LEU A 107 6.39 -27.95 1.19
CA LEU A 107 5.29 -28.91 1.14
C LEU A 107 4.03 -28.29 1.77
N ILE A 108 2.98 -28.21 0.96
CA ILE A 108 1.65 -27.73 1.32
C ILE A 108 0.72 -28.94 1.50
N HIS A 109 -0.07 -28.92 2.56
CA HIS A 109 -1.10 -29.91 2.87
C HIS A 109 -2.21 -29.26 3.68
N LYS A 110 -3.47 -29.49 3.32
CA LYS A 110 -4.65 -28.97 4.06
C LYS A 110 -4.48 -27.49 4.41
N SER A 111 -4.35 -26.64 3.38
CA SER A 111 -4.15 -25.19 3.54
C SER A 111 -2.98 -24.74 4.43
N THR A 112 -2.01 -25.62 4.70
CA THR A 112 -0.92 -25.41 5.66
C THR A 112 0.43 -25.72 5.03
N ILE A 113 1.45 -24.92 5.32
CA ILE A 113 2.85 -25.29 5.07
C ILE A 113 3.23 -26.31 6.15
N VAL A 114 3.44 -27.57 5.79
CA VAL A 114 3.77 -28.64 6.75
C VAL A 114 5.26 -28.96 6.79
N SER A 115 6.03 -28.52 5.78
CA SER A 115 7.50 -28.65 5.79
C SER A 115 8.13 -27.65 4.85
N VAL A 116 9.25 -27.07 5.28
CA VAL A 116 10.18 -26.31 4.44
C VAL A 116 11.54 -26.98 4.58
N SER A 117 12.07 -27.49 3.47
CA SER A 117 13.40 -28.10 3.38
C SER A 117 14.31 -27.20 2.55
N THR A 118 15.57 -27.12 2.94
CA THR A 118 16.63 -26.35 2.26
C THR A 118 17.94 -27.12 2.44
N SER A 119 19.06 -26.64 1.90
CA SER A 119 20.38 -27.19 2.24
C SER A 119 20.74 -27.11 3.75
N ARG A 120 19.95 -26.37 4.55
CA ARG A 120 20.14 -26.15 6.00
C ARG A 120 19.00 -26.72 6.87
N LEU A 121 17.96 -27.30 6.28
CA LEU A 121 16.77 -27.82 6.98
C LEU A 121 16.56 -29.31 6.66
N PRO A 122 15.88 -30.09 7.53
CA PRO A 122 15.70 -31.54 7.33
C PRO A 122 14.98 -31.88 6.02
N PRO A 123 15.20 -33.09 5.46
CA PRO A 123 14.51 -33.54 4.26
C PRO A 123 13.01 -33.67 4.50
N LEU A 124 12.24 -33.56 3.42
CA LEU A 124 10.78 -33.64 3.44
C LEU A 124 10.29 -34.96 4.08
N PRO A 125 9.21 -34.94 4.88
CA PRO A 125 8.60 -36.15 5.40
C PRO A 125 8.08 -37.01 4.25
N ASN A 126 8.33 -38.32 4.32
CA ASN A 126 7.93 -39.26 3.28
C ASN A 126 6.40 -39.37 3.25
N ARG A 127 5.74 -38.81 2.22
CA ARG A 127 4.30 -38.90 2.01
C ARG A 127 3.99 -39.51 0.65
N GLU A 128 3.24 -40.61 0.68
CA GLU A 128 2.90 -41.41 -0.50
C GLU A 128 1.88 -40.73 -1.45
N ASN A 129 1.31 -39.59 -1.04
CA ASN A 129 0.19 -38.90 -1.70
C ASN A 129 0.50 -37.47 -2.21
N VAL A 130 1.76 -37.08 -2.40
CA VAL A 130 2.08 -35.79 -3.05
C VAL A 130 1.74 -35.89 -4.54
N THR A 131 0.64 -35.27 -4.98
CA THR A 131 0.13 -35.38 -6.36
C THR A 131 0.59 -34.25 -7.26
N ASP A 132 0.73 -33.02 -6.75
CA ASP A 132 1.12 -31.84 -7.53
C ASP A 132 2.54 -31.39 -7.18
N ILE A 133 3.53 -31.86 -7.95
CA ILE A 133 4.94 -31.45 -7.82
C ILE A 133 5.26 -30.36 -8.84
N ILE A 134 5.62 -29.17 -8.37
CA ILE A 134 5.94 -28.00 -9.20
C ILE A 134 7.42 -27.66 -9.02
N ASN A 135 8.20 -27.72 -10.10
CA ASN A 135 9.60 -27.27 -10.10
C ASN A 135 9.67 -25.79 -10.49
N LEU A 136 10.11 -24.96 -9.54
CA LEU A 136 10.20 -23.52 -9.70
C LEU A 136 11.49 -23.06 -10.38
N ASN A 137 12.44 -23.95 -10.67
CA ASN A 137 13.65 -23.66 -11.46
C ASN A 137 14.46 -22.44 -10.96
N GLY A 138 14.54 -22.25 -9.64
CA GLY A 138 15.22 -21.13 -8.99
C GLY A 138 14.40 -19.84 -8.88
N LYS A 139 13.14 -19.81 -9.32
CA LYS A 139 12.24 -18.65 -9.15
C LYS A 139 12.04 -18.29 -7.68
N TYR A 140 11.76 -17.01 -7.44
CA TYR A 140 11.64 -16.47 -6.10
C TYR A 140 10.32 -16.84 -5.46
N VAL A 141 10.31 -17.11 -4.16
CA VAL A 141 9.09 -17.33 -3.37
C VAL A 141 9.13 -16.42 -2.14
N THR A 142 8.01 -15.80 -1.80
CA THR A 142 7.80 -15.07 -0.54
C THR A 142 6.59 -15.63 0.21
N PRO A 143 6.39 -15.28 1.49
CA PRO A 143 5.05 -15.31 2.07
C PRO A 143 4.08 -14.47 1.23
N GLY A 144 2.80 -14.75 1.36
CA GLY A 144 1.74 -13.83 0.93
C GLY A 144 1.87 -12.48 1.59
N LEU A 145 1.64 -11.40 0.84
CA LEU A 145 1.74 -10.03 1.35
C LEU A 145 0.53 -9.70 2.22
N VAL A 146 0.75 -8.90 3.27
CA VAL A 146 -0.24 -8.55 4.29
C VAL A 146 -0.42 -7.04 4.32
N ASP A 147 -1.57 -6.54 3.85
CA ASP A 147 -1.92 -5.13 4.05
C ASP A 147 -2.68 -4.97 5.38
N MET A 148 -2.09 -4.23 6.32
CA MET A 148 -2.74 -3.96 7.60
C MET A 148 -3.62 -2.71 7.61
N HIS A 149 -3.84 -2.02 6.48
CA HIS A 149 -4.83 -0.95 6.36
C HIS A 149 -5.57 -1.01 5.01
N SER A 150 -6.76 -1.60 5.02
CA SER A 150 -7.65 -1.67 3.87
C SER A 150 -9.10 -1.33 4.23
N HIS A 151 -9.86 -0.89 3.25
CA HIS A 151 -11.32 -0.73 3.24
C HIS A 151 -11.98 -1.61 2.16
N PHE A 152 -11.25 -2.64 1.68
CA PHE A 152 -11.76 -3.64 0.75
C PHE A 152 -13.10 -4.23 1.21
N GLY A 153 -14.03 -4.46 0.28
CA GLY A 153 -15.36 -4.99 0.56
C GLY A 153 -16.33 -3.99 1.20
N THR A 154 -15.88 -3.11 2.11
CA THR A 154 -16.72 -1.99 2.63
C THR A 154 -16.73 -0.78 1.69
N ARG A 155 -15.75 -0.71 0.78
CA ARG A 155 -15.61 0.33 -0.24
C ARG A 155 -15.42 -0.30 -1.61
N VAL A 156 -16.41 -1.05 -2.06
CA VAL A 156 -16.38 -1.84 -3.29
C VAL A 156 -16.01 -0.99 -4.52
N GLN A 157 -15.15 -1.51 -5.40
CA GLN A 157 -14.89 -0.89 -6.71
C GLN A 157 -15.74 -1.56 -7.82
N PRO A 158 -16.32 -0.79 -8.76
CA PRO A 158 -16.34 0.67 -8.84
C PRO A 158 -17.17 1.31 -7.73
N GLN A 159 -16.73 2.47 -7.22
CA GLN A 159 -17.42 3.15 -6.11
C GLN A 159 -18.80 3.63 -6.56
N LEU A 160 -19.83 3.04 -5.96
CA LEU A 160 -21.22 3.45 -6.09
C LEU A 160 -21.71 3.98 -4.74
N LYS A 161 -22.60 4.99 -4.76
CA LYS A 161 -23.21 5.55 -3.54
C LYS A 161 -23.94 4.50 -2.69
N GLY A 162 -24.41 3.40 -3.30
CA GLY A 162 -25.13 2.33 -2.62
C GLY A 162 -24.26 1.17 -2.12
N THR A 163 -22.93 1.28 -2.21
CA THR A 163 -21.94 0.24 -1.83
C THR A 163 -20.78 0.86 -1.03
N GLU A 164 -21.06 1.91 -0.26
CA GLU A 164 -20.09 2.64 0.56
C GLU A 164 -20.51 2.50 2.03
N ASP A 165 -19.90 1.52 2.69
CA ASP A 165 -20.20 1.09 4.06
C ASP A 165 -19.00 1.31 5.01
N THR A 166 -17.98 2.07 4.56
CA THR A 166 -16.73 2.28 5.31
C THR A 166 -16.87 3.19 6.54
N ASN A 167 -17.79 4.16 6.51
CA ASN A 167 -17.95 5.17 7.58
C ASN A 167 -19.43 5.32 7.97
N GLU A 168 -19.73 5.18 9.26
CA GLU A 168 -21.10 5.31 9.79
C GLU A 168 -21.36 6.76 10.23
N TYR A 169 -22.06 7.54 9.41
CA TYR A 169 -22.18 8.99 9.59
C TYR A 169 -23.15 9.45 10.71
N THR A 170 -23.88 8.57 11.38
CA THR A 170 -24.86 8.92 12.43
C THR A 170 -24.27 9.54 13.71
N SER A 171 -23.00 9.27 14.05
CA SER A 171 -22.36 9.77 15.27
C SER A 171 -20.83 9.74 15.18
N PRO A 172 -20.08 10.70 15.75
CA PRO A 172 -18.61 10.59 15.84
C PRO A 172 -18.14 9.45 16.76
N ILE A 173 -19.03 8.87 17.57
CA ILE A 173 -18.77 7.75 18.48
C ILE A 173 -19.69 6.58 18.09
N THR A 174 -19.13 5.54 17.46
CA THR A 174 -19.83 4.37 16.91
C THR A 174 -19.13 3.03 17.23
N PRO A 175 -18.75 2.74 18.50
CA PRO A 175 -17.99 1.52 18.85
C PRO A 175 -18.72 0.19 18.66
N PHE A 176 -20.02 0.24 18.37
CA PHE A 176 -20.91 -0.91 18.20
C PHE A 176 -21.03 -1.39 16.75
N VAL A 177 -20.45 -0.67 15.77
CA VAL A 177 -20.42 -1.11 14.36
C VAL A 177 -19.20 -2.00 14.10
N ARG A 178 -19.30 -2.84 13.08
CA ARG A 178 -18.32 -3.89 12.76
C ARG A 178 -18.12 -3.95 11.26
N ALA A 179 -16.88 -3.88 10.77
CA ALA A 179 -16.62 -3.89 9.33
C ALA A 179 -17.19 -5.13 8.62
N ILE A 180 -17.21 -6.30 9.29
CA ILE A 180 -17.77 -7.55 8.75
C ILE A 180 -19.24 -7.43 8.30
N ASP A 181 -20.03 -6.55 8.92
CA ASP A 181 -21.45 -6.37 8.57
C ASP A 181 -21.65 -5.63 7.23
N GLY A 182 -20.58 -5.06 6.66
CA GLY A 182 -20.58 -4.33 5.39
C GLY A 182 -19.51 -4.78 4.38
N ILE A 183 -18.79 -5.89 4.61
CA ILE A 183 -17.83 -6.43 3.63
C ILE A 183 -18.59 -7.17 2.53
N ASP A 184 -18.51 -6.72 1.27
CA ASP A 184 -18.90 -7.55 0.13
C ASP A 184 -17.83 -8.61 -0.17
N SER A 185 -18.17 -9.87 0.07
CA SER A 185 -17.29 -11.02 -0.27
C SER A 185 -17.07 -11.23 -1.78
N GLN A 186 -17.79 -10.50 -2.63
CA GLN A 186 -17.74 -10.56 -4.09
C GLN A 186 -17.13 -9.31 -4.74
N ASP A 187 -16.51 -8.42 -3.95
CA ASP A 187 -15.82 -7.22 -4.45
C ASP A 187 -14.91 -7.58 -5.65
N PRO A 188 -15.16 -7.02 -6.86
CA PRO A 188 -14.49 -7.42 -8.09
C PRO A 188 -12.95 -7.37 -8.03
N GLU A 189 -12.38 -6.48 -7.22
CA GLU A 189 -10.93 -6.34 -7.10
C GLU A 189 -10.25 -7.46 -6.30
N LEU A 190 -11.00 -8.36 -5.66
CA LEU A 190 -10.43 -9.50 -4.94
C LEU A 190 -9.40 -10.26 -5.78
N THR A 191 -9.73 -10.48 -7.06
CA THR A 191 -8.90 -11.28 -7.97
C THR A 191 -7.64 -10.52 -8.40
N SER A 192 -7.72 -9.20 -8.62
CA SER A 192 -6.55 -8.39 -9.02
C SER A 192 -5.61 -8.09 -7.86
N ILE A 193 -6.14 -7.87 -6.65
CA ILE A 193 -5.34 -7.72 -5.42
C ILE A 193 -4.59 -9.03 -5.10
N ALA A 194 -5.27 -10.17 -5.17
CA ALA A 194 -4.63 -11.47 -4.93
C ALA A 194 -3.63 -11.87 -6.03
N ALA A 195 -3.91 -11.54 -7.30
CA ALA A 195 -2.98 -11.74 -8.41
C ALA A 195 -1.70 -10.89 -8.29
N ALA A 196 -1.72 -9.79 -7.52
CA ALA A 196 -0.54 -9.00 -7.18
C ALA A 196 0.22 -9.52 -5.93
N GLY A 197 -0.17 -10.68 -5.39
CA GLY A 197 0.50 -11.33 -4.26
C GLY A 197 0.00 -10.91 -2.88
N VAL A 198 -1.02 -10.05 -2.78
CA VAL A 198 -1.61 -9.66 -1.49
C VAL A 198 -2.62 -10.71 -1.05
N THR A 199 -2.31 -11.45 0.02
CA THR A 199 -3.12 -12.59 0.48
C THR A 199 -3.94 -12.30 1.72
N THR A 200 -3.60 -11.25 2.48
CA THR A 200 -4.33 -10.85 3.69
C THR A 200 -4.59 -9.34 3.71
N HIS A 201 -5.78 -8.97 4.15
CA HIS A 201 -6.15 -7.60 4.50
C HIS A 201 -6.65 -7.53 5.94
N LEU A 202 -6.21 -6.54 6.72
CA LEU A 202 -7.00 -6.04 7.84
C LEU A 202 -7.97 -4.98 7.29
N VAL A 203 -9.26 -5.32 7.22
CA VAL A 203 -10.32 -4.39 6.82
C VAL A 203 -10.73 -3.59 8.05
N LEU A 204 -10.47 -2.28 8.03
CA LEU A 204 -10.87 -1.36 9.09
C LEU A 204 -12.05 -0.51 8.62
N THR A 205 -12.85 -0.04 9.56
CA THR A 205 -13.74 1.10 9.31
C THR A 205 -12.92 2.37 9.05
N GLY A 206 -13.57 3.42 8.57
CA GLY A 206 -12.92 4.64 8.12
C GLY A 206 -12.48 5.58 9.25
N SER A 207 -12.19 6.83 8.85
CA SER A 207 -11.62 7.87 9.71
C SER A 207 -12.50 9.11 9.86
N LYS A 208 -13.79 9.03 9.50
CA LYS A 208 -14.75 10.12 9.75
C LYS A 208 -15.27 10.15 11.18
N ASN A 209 -15.25 9.02 11.86
CA ASN A 209 -15.60 8.87 13.28
C ASN A 209 -14.34 8.94 14.16
N LEU A 210 -14.47 9.40 15.41
CA LEU A 210 -13.40 9.35 16.42
C LEU A 210 -13.16 7.93 16.92
N ILE A 211 -14.26 7.20 17.10
CA ILE A 211 -14.34 5.82 17.59
C ILE A 211 -15.19 5.08 16.57
N SER A 212 -14.55 4.32 15.68
CA SER A 212 -15.13 3.92 14.39
C SER A 212 -15.67 2.48 14.31
N GLY A 213 -15.38 1.62 15.30
CA GLY A 213 -15.89 0.24 15.33
C GLY A 213 -14.85 -0.87 15.10
N GLU A 214 -15.31 -2.12 15.11
CA GLU A 214 -14.47 -3.31 14.95
C GLU A 214 -13.98 -3.51 13.50
N SER A 215 -12.76 -4.03 13.39
CA SER A 215 -12.03 -4.33 12.15
C SER A 215 -11.75 -5.84 12.05
N TYR A 216 -11.62 -6.38 10.83
CA TYR A 216 -11.56 -7.83 10.60
C TYR A 216 -10.45 -8.20 9.62
N ALA A 217 -9.63 -9.19 10.00
CA ALA A 217 -8.61 -9.75 9.12
C ALA A 217 -9.21 -10.82 8.19
N ILE A 218 -9.06 -10.62 6.88
CA ILE A 218 -9.56 -11.50 5.81
C ILE A 218 -8.44 -12.02 4.90
N LYS A 219 -8.70 -13.16 4.26
CA LYS A 219 -7.91 -13.78 3.20
C LYS A 219 -8.42 -13.34 1.82
N MET A 220 -7.53 -13.09 0.89
CA MET A 220 -7.85 -12.65 -0.47
C MET A 220 -8.09 -13.84 -1.42
N HIS A 221 -9.10 -14.66 -1.14
CA HIS A 221 -9.59 -15.70 -2.05
C HIS A 221 -11.12 -15.63 -2.17
N LYS A 222 -11.70 -16.22 -3.22
CA LYS A 222 -13.16 -16.31 -3.35
C LYS A 222 -13.72 -17.27 -2.31
N SER A 223 -14.67 -16.82 -1.50
CA SER A 223 -15.44 -17.69 -0.60
C SER A 223 -16.15 -18.79 -1.42
N PRO A 224 -16.02 -20.08 -1.07
CA PRO A 224 -16.72 -21.16 -1.77
C PRO A 224 -18.24 -21.01 -1.81
N HIS A 225 -18.85 -20.38 -0.80
CA HIS A 225 -20.31 -20.24 -0.67
C HIS A 225 -20.81 -18.79 -0.74
N ASN A 226 -19.96 -17.81 -1.07
CA ASN A 226 -20.22 -16.36 -1.04
C ASN A 226 -20.65 -15.85 0.35
N LEU A 227 -19.96 -16.32 1.39
CA LEU A 227 -20.14 -15.94 2.80
C LEU A 227 -18.93 -15.14 3.30
N VAL A 228 -19.19 -13.99 3.91
CA VAL A 228 -18.14 -13.10 4.45
C VAL A 228 -17.31 -13.79 5.53
N GLU A 229 -17.93 -14.61 6.37
CA GLU A 229 -17.24 -15.35 7.44
C GLU A 229 -16.14 -16.28 6.89
N GLU A 230 -16.33 -16.87 5.71
CA GLU A 230 -15.35 -17.76 5.08
C GLU A 230 -14.09 -17.03 4.61
N LEU A 231 -14.13 -15.70 4.52
CA LEU A 231 -12.94 -14.89 4.25
C LEU A 231 -12.09 -14.66 5.50
N LEU A 232 -12.63 -14.80 6.71
CA LEU A 232 -11.90 -14.47 7.95
C LEU A 232 -10.65 -15.34 8.13
N VAL A 233 -9.50 -14.73 8.44
CA VAL A 233 -8.25 -15.48 8.72
C VAL A 233 -8.42 -16.46 9.89
N GLN A 234 -9.34 -16.15 10.81
CA GLN A 234 -9.66 -16.99 11.98
C GLN A 234 -10.93 -17.86 11.78
N TYR A 235 -11.41 -18.06 10.54
CA TYR A 235 -12.53 -18.96 10.27
C TYR A 235 -12.21 -20.38 10.75
N GLY A 236 -13.14 -20.98 11.50
CA GLY A 236 -12.98 -22.32 12.07
C GLY A 236 -12.05 -22.43 13.28
N VAL A 237 -11.49 -21.31 13.79
CA VAL A 237 -10.69 -21.33 15.03
C VAL A 237 -11.60 -21.63 16.22
N GLU A 238 -11.31 -22.71 16.93
CA GLU A 238 -12.01 -23.05 18.18
C GLU A 238 -11.62 -22.08 19.30
N THR A 239 -12.63 -21.55 19.99
CA THR A 239 -12.49 -20.61 21.12
C THR A 239 -13.13 -21.22 22.36
N ASP A 240 -12.51 -21.12 23.52
CA ASP A 240 -12.97 -21.80 24.74
C ASP A 240 -12.79 -20.95 26.00
N SER A 241 -12.97 -21.57 27.17
CA SER A 241 -12.78 -20.91 28.48
C SER A 241 -11.33 -20.49 28.79
N THR A 242 -10.38 -20.72 27.89
CA THR A 242 -8.95 -20.43 28.06
C THR A 242 -8.36 -19.54 26.96
N ASN A 243 -9.03 -19.39 25.80
CA ASN A 243 -8.56 -18.54 24.71
C ASN A 243 -9.70 -17.82 23.95
N LYS A 244 -9.40 -16.62 23.44
CA LYS A 244 -10.30 -15.76 22.65
C LYS A 244 -9.74 -15.54 21.24
N PRO A 245 -10.59 -15.28 20.23
CA PRO A 245 -10.11 -14.88 18.91
C PRO A 245 -9.43 -13.49 19.01
N MET A 246 -8.45 -13.25 18.15
CA MET A 246 -7.85 -11.92 17.99
C MET A 246 -8.91 -10.94 17.47
N ARG A 247 -8.98 -9.74 18.03
CA ARG A 247 -9.92 -8.68 17.66
C ARG A 247 -9.18 -7.37 17.40
N TRP A 248 -9.75 -6.53 16.56
CA TRP A 248 -9.15 -5.27 16.11
C TRP A 248 -10.19 -4.15 16.13
N PHE A 249 -9.77 -2.92 16.41
CA PHE A 249 -10.70 -1.78 16.52
C PHE A 249 -10.08 -0.48 16.02
N LYS A 250 -10.87 0.35 15.33
CA LYS A 250 -10.42 1.59 14.68
C LYS A 250 -10.83 2.84 15.47
N MET A 251 -9.89 3.78 15.59
CA MET A 251 -10.13 5.17 16.04
C MET A 251 -9.45 6.17 15.10
N ALA A 252 -9.84 7.45 15.15
CA ALA A 252 -9.22 8.51 14.35
C ALA A 252 -9.04 9.83 15.11
N TYR A 253 -7.95 10.52 14.78
CA TYR A 253 -7.54 11.82 15.29
C TYR A 253 -6.97 12.64 14.11
N GLY A 254 -7.31 13.93 14.00
CA GLY A 254 -6.59 14.85 13.11
C GLY A 254 -7.47 15.91 12.46
N GLU A 255 -7.58 15.84 11.13
CA GLU A 255 -8.43 16.71 10.30
C GLU A 255 -9.69 15.99 9.81
N ASN A 256 -9.61 14.67 9.55
CA ASN A 256 -10.65 13.94 8.82
C ASN A 256 -12.02 13.94 9.50
N GLU A 257 -12.06 13.79 10.82
CA GLU A 257 -13.24 13.67 11.66
C GLU A 257 -13.84 15.03 12.04
N LYS A 258 -12.99 16.04 12.25
CA LYS A 258 -13.41 17.43 12.51
C LYS A 258 -13.87 18.17 11.25
N GLN A 259 -13.52 17.68 10.07
CA GLN A 259 -14.01 18.17 8.77
C GLN A 259 -15.32 17.50 8.33
N THR A 260 -15.85 16.51 9.06
CA THR A 260 -17.11 15.82 8.68
C THR A 260 -18.30 16.77 8.63
N GLY A 261 -18.33 17.85 9.42
CA GLY A 261 -19.30 18.95 9.31
C GLY A 261 -20.75 18.61 9.69
N LEU A 262 -21.05 17.37 10.06
CA LEU A 262 -22.38 16.92 10.46
C LEU A 262 -22.71 17.33 11.91
N PRO A 263 -24.01 17.51 12.26
CA PRO A 263 -24.41 17.79 13.63
C PRO A 263 -23.88 16.76 14.64
N GLY A 264 -23.30 17.23 15.74
CA GLY A 264 -22.75 16.39 16.80
C GLY A 264 -21.28 16.02 16.66
N TYR A 265 -20.69 16.12 15.45
CA TYR A 265 -19.26 15.90 15.22
C TYR A 265 -18.40 17.01 15.86
N PRO A 266 -17.13 16.71 16.22
CA PRO A 266 -16.20 17.74 16.65
C PRO A 266 -15.91 18.73 15.51
N VAL A 267 -15.49 19.94 15.85
CA VAL A 267 -14.95 20.93 14.90
C VAL A 267 -13.51 21.34 15.22
N SER A 268 -12.93 20.75 16.28
CA SER A 268 -11.58 21.04 16.77
C SER A 268 -11.00 19.82 17.48
N ARG A 269 -9.65 19.70 17.46
CA ARG A 269 -8.92 18.63 18.14
C ARG A 269 -9.22 18.59 19.65
N ILE A 270 -9.35 19.73 20.32
CA ILE A 270 -9.72 19.77 21.75
C ILE A 270 -11.13 19.21 22.03
N GLY A 271 -12.09 19.43 21.12
CA GLY A 271 -13.43 18.85 21.21
C GLY A 271 -13.45 17.35 20.89
N ALA A 272 -12.65 16.93 19.90
CA ALA A 272 -12.44 15.52 19.56
C ALA A 272 -11.90 14.72 20.76
N ILE A 273 -10.82 15.18 21.39
CA ILE A 273 -10.24 14.54 22.59
C ILE A 273 -11.25 14.48 23.74
N TRP A 274 -12.03 15.54 23.95
CA TRP A 274 -13.06 15.55 25.00
C TRP A 274 -14.15 14.49 24.77
N ARG A 275 -14.61 14.30 23.52
CA ARG A 275 -15.57 13.24 23.15
C ARG A 275 -15.02 11.83 23.35
N ILE A 276 -13.74 11.61 23.03
CA ILE A 276 -13.08 10.32 23.29
C ILE A 276 -13.01 10.05 24.81
N ARG A 277 -12.63 11.05 25.62
CA ARG A 277 -12.63 10.95 27.09
C ARG A 277 -14.01 10.68 27.68
N GLU A 278 -15.05 11.30 27.14
CA GLU A 278 -16.45 11.09 27.54
C GLU A 278 -16.87 9.62 27.33
N ALA A 279 -16.61 9.07 26.14
CA ALA A 279 -16.91 7.68 25.80
C ALA A 279 -16.14 6.68 26.68
N PHE A 280 -14.83 6.85 26.84
CA PHE A 280 -14.03 5.95 27.67
C PHE A 280 -14.33 6.08 29.17
N SER A 281 -14.76 7.26 29.64
CA SER A 281 -15.25 7.42 31.02
C SER A 281 -16.55 6.63 31.25
N ALA A 282 -17.46 6.61 30.27
CA ALA A 282 -18.65 5.78 30.33
C ALA A 282 -18.32 4.29 30.32
N ALA A 283 -17.41 3.85 29.44
CA ALA A 283 -16.91 2.47 29.39
C ALA A 283 -16.24 2.04 30.72
N LYS A 284 -15.37 2.87 31.30
CA LYS A 284 -14.71 2.61 32.59
C LYS A 284 -15.73 2.47 33.75
N ASN A 285 -16.81 3.24 33.71
CA ASN A 285 -17.92 3.09 34.66
C ASN A 285 -18.72 1.78 34.46
N LEU A 286 -18.81 1.26 33.23
CA LEU A 286 -19.42 -0.04 32.95
C LEU A 286 -18.51 -1.20 33.39
N LEU A 287 -17.21 -1.14 33.05
CA LEU A 287 -16.17 -2.06 33.50
C LEU A 287 -16.20 -2.25 35.02
N VAL A 288 -16.22 -1.17 35.80
CA VAL A 288 -16.29 -1.24 37.27
C VAL A 288 -17.57 -1.92 37.76
N LYS A 289 -18.72 -1.70 37.10
CA LYS A 289 -19.98 -2.40 37.44
C LYS A 289 -19.89 -3.90 37.15
N GLN A 290 -19.31 -4.28 36.01
CA GLN A 290 -19.09 -5.67 35.62
C GLN A 290 -18.17 -6.41 36.59
N ASP A 291 -17.02 -5.82 36.92
CA ASP A 291 -16.04 -6.43 37.83
C ASP A 291 -16.58 -6.51 39.27
N THR A 292 -17.34 -5.48 39.71
CA THR A 292 -18.08 -5.51 40.98
C THR A 292 -19.14 -6.61 40.99
N TRP A 293 -19.79 -6.88 39.86
CA TRP A 293 -20.78 -7.97 39.73
C TRP A 293 -20.12 -9.35 39.84
N CYS A 294 -18.98 -9.54 39.16
CA CYS A 294 -18.23 -10.80 39.16
C CYS A 294 -17.52 -11.12 40.49
N SER A 295 -17.07 -10.10 41.23
CA SER A 295 -16.32 -10.26 42.48
C SER A 295 -17.19 -10.45 43.73
N GLN A 296 -18.48 -10.09 43.68
CA GLN A 296 -19.37 -10.19 44.85
C GLN A 296 -19.78 -11.63 45.17
N PRO A 297 -19.75 -12.06 46.46
CA PRO A 297 -20.29 -13.35 46.86
C PRO A 297 -21.81 -13.41 46.64
N ARG A 298 -22.24 -14.18 45.63
CA ARG A 298 -23.65 -14.32 45.23
C ARG A 298 -24.09 -15.77 45.18
N ASN A 299 -25.41 -15.99 45.18
CA ASN A 299 -25.96 -17.26 44.74
C ASN A 299 -26.03 -17.27 43.21
N TRP A 300 -25.18 -18.08 42.57
CA TRP A 300 -25.15 -18.22 41.12
C TRP A 300 -26.40 -18.90 40.54
N ASP A 301 -27.27 -19.52 41.37
CA ASP A 301 -28.61 -19.97 40.93
C ASP A 301 -29.57 -18.79 40.67
N LYS A 302 -29.27 -17.59 41.22
CA LYS A 302 -30.05 -16.35 41.07
C LYS A 302 -29.11 -15.13 41.04
N PRO A 303 -28.28 -14.98 39.99
CA PRO A 303 -27.14 -14.06 40.01
C PRO A 303 -27.51 -12.58 39.87
N GLY A 304 -28.73 -12.29 39.43
CA GLY A 304 -29.16 -10.97 38.94
C GLY A 304 -28.69 -10.73 37.50
N THR A 305 -29.06 -9.59 36.92
CA THR A 305 -28.64 -9.21 35.56
C THR A 305 -27.18 -8.77 35.55
N TYR A 306 -26.38 -9.27 34.61
CA TYR A 306 -25.02 -8.78 34.36
C TYR A 306 -25.06 -7.38 33.73
N PRO A 307 -24.20 -6.42 34.11
CA PRO A 307 -24.21 -5.08 33.52
C PRO A 307 -23.66 -5.09 32.08
N THR A 308 -24.51 -4.83 31.10
CA THR A 308 -24.18 -4.75 29.67
C THR A 308 -24.65 -3.42 29.09
N ASP A 309 -23.92 -2.88 28.13
CA ASP A 309 -24.40 -1.80 27.27
C ASP A 309 -23.72 -1.94 25.91
N ILE A 310 -24.49 -2.32 24.88
CA ILE A 310 -23.96 -2.60 23.55
C ILE A 310 -23.22 -1.41 22.93
N HIS A 311 -23.52 -0.17 23.37
CA HIS A 311 -22.82 1.03 22.92
C HIS A 311 -21.45 1.24 23.60
N LEU A 312 -21.10 0.42 24.60
CA LEU A 312 -19.88 0.54 25.40
C LEU A 312 -19.11 -0.78 25.54
N ASP A 313 -19.73 -1.94 25.30
CA ASP A 313 -19.11 -3.26 25.54
C ASP A 313 -17.75 -3.41 24.81
N THR A 314 -17.63 -3.03 23.54
CA THR A 314 -16.34 -3.04 22.81
C THR A 314 -15.29 -2.10 23.41
N LEU A 315 -15.71 -0.95 23.97
CA LEU A 315 -14.79 -0.05 24.68
C LEU A 315 -14.37 -0.63 26.03
N VAL A 316 -15.22 -1.40 26.70
CA VAL A 316 -14.85 -2.17 27.89
C VAL A 316 -13.84 -3.25 27.55
N ASP A 317 -14.01 -3.96 26.43
CA ASP A 317 -13.05 -4.96 25.96
C ASP A 317 -11.68 -4.35 25.66
N ILE A 318 -11.63 -3.14 25.10
CA ILE A 318 -10.38 -2.36 24.94
C ILE A 318 -9.74 -2.05 26.30
N LEU A 319 -10.53 -1.60 27.29
CA LEU A 319 -10.05 -1.36 28.66
C LEU A 319 -9.65 -2.65 29.40
N ARG A 320 -10.03 -3.82 28.88
CA ARG A 320 -9.59 -5.13 29.37
C ARG A 320 -8.29 -5.61 28.72
N ASP A 321 -7.82 -4.99 27.64
CA ASP A 321 -6.74 -5.51 26.77
C ASP A 321 -7.16 -6.76 25.97
N ASP A 322 -8.43 -6.85 25.58
CA ASP A 322 -8.98 -7.95 24.75
C ASP A 322 -8.98 -7.62 23.23
N VAL A 323 -8.54 -6.43 22.82
CA VAL A 323 -8.71 -5.90 21.45
C VAL A 323 -7.53 -5.03 21.03
N ASN A 324 -6.94 -5.31 19.86
CA ASN A 324 -5.87 -4.50 19.26
C ASN A 324 -6.40 -3.16 18.73
N VAL A 325 -5.98 -2.06 19.35
CA VAL A 325 -6.41 -0.71 18.93
C VAL A 325 -5.53 -0.17 17.80
N HIS A 326 -6.17 0.26 16.72
CA HIS A 326 -5.57 0.80 15.51
C HIS A 326 -6.02 2.25 15.29
N ILE A 327 -5.07 3.18 15.18
CA ILE A 327 -5.39 4.61 15.27
C ILE A 327 -4.92 5.37 14.02
N HIS A 328 -5.87 5.95 13.29
CA HIS A 328 -5.63 6.92 12.23
C HIS A 328 -5.16 8.24 12.86
N LEU A 329 -3.96 8.68 12.52
CA LEU A 329 -3.45 10.02 12.82
C LEU A 329 -2.31 10.39 11.88
N TYR A 330 -1.84 11.63 11.94
CA TYR A 330 -0.73 12.09 11.10
C TYR A 330 0.33 12.84 11.89
N GLU A 331 -0.07 13.83 12.69
CA GLU A 331 0.83 14.85 13.24
C GLU A 331 1.39 14.53 14.62
N ALA A 332 2.59 15.04 14.90
CA ALA A 332 3.32 14.78 16.15
C ALA A 332 2.52 15.09 17.42
N TYR A 333 1.72 16.15 17.43
CA TYR A 333 0.86 16.52 18.56
C TYR A 333 -0.40 15.63 18.67
N ASP A 334 -0.81 14.96 17.59
CA ASP A 334 -1.92 13.99 17.62
C ASP A 334 -1.45 12.66 18.24
N PHE A 335 -0.20 12.23 17.98
CA PHE A 335 0.44 11.14 18.74
C PHE A 335 0.46 11.45 20.24
N GLU A 336 0.97 12.62 20.62
CA GLU A 336 1.08 13.03 22.03
C GLU A 336 -0.31 13.15 22.69
N ALA A 337 -1.31 13.65 21.98
CA ALA A 337 -2.70 13.70 22.46
C ALA A 337 -3.33 12.31 22.61
N ASN A 338 -3.06 11.39 21.68
CA ASN A 338 -3.56 10.03 21.76
C ASN A 338 -2.90 9.23 22.90
N ILE A 339 -1.56 9.22 22.99
CA ILE A 339 -0.83 8.43 23.99
C ILE A 339 -1.23 8.85 25.41
N ARG A 340 -1.42 10.16 25.67
CA ARG A 340 -1.96 10.63 26.96
C ARG A 340 -3.34 10.08 27.28
N VAL A 341 -4.22 9.87 26.29
CA VAL A 341 -5.54 9.27 26.48
C VAL A 341 -5.41 7.75 26.68
N ALA A 342 -4.51 7.08 25.97
CA ALA A 342 -4.20 5.67 26.18
C ALA A 342 -3.70 5.40 27.62
N GLU A 343 -2.79 6.24 28.13
CA GLU A 343 -2.30 6.21 29.51
C GLU A 343 -3.38 6.56 30.55
N GLU A 344 -4.23 7.58 30.29
CA GLU A 344 -5.31 8.03 31.19
C GLU A 344 -6.35 6.93 31.46
N PHE A 345 -6.62 6.09 30.46
CA PHE A 345 -7.61 5.02 30.56
C PHE A 345 -7.01 3.62 30.75
N GLY A 346 -5.76 3.40 30.35
CA GLY A 346 -5.02 2.14 30.54
C GLY A 346 -5.23 1.13 29.42
N TYR A 347 -5.21 1.55 28.15
CA TYR A 347 -5.26 0.65 26.98
C TYR A 347 -4.01 0.81 26.10
N HIS A 348 -3.67 -0.22 25.33
CA HIS A 348 -2.54 -0.20 24.39
C HIS A 348 -2.98 0.03 22.94
N VAL A 349 -2.21 0.84 22.21
CA VAL A 349 -2.31 1.05 20.76
C VAL A 349 -1.35 0.12 20.02
N ALA A 350 -1.89 -0.87 19.31
CA ALA A 350 -1.10 -1.84 18.54
C ALA A 350 -0.39 -1.18 17.34
N ALA A 351 -1.08 -0.29 16.61
CA ALA A 351 -0.47 0.45 15.52
C ALA A 351 -1.04 1.86 15.27
N PHE A 352 -0.14 2.78 14.95
CA PHE A 352 -0.44 4.09 14.40
C PHE A 352 -0.46 4.03 12.89
N HIS A 353 -1.54 4.49 12.28
CA HIS A 353 -1.79 4.42 10.84
C HIS A 353 -1.65 5.78 10.17
N HIS A 354 -1.22 5.76 8.91
CA HIS A 354 -0.83 6.90 8.06
C HIS A 354 0.38 7.64 8.61
N ALA A 355 0.31 8.19 9.82
CA ALA A 355 1.44 8.45 10.71
C ALA A 355 2.61 9.27 10.09
N LEU A 356 2.35 10.15 9.12
CA LEU A 356 3.41 10.70 8.27
C LEU A 356 4.39 11.67 8.96
N SER A 357 4.04 12.28 10.10
CA SER A 357 4.97 13.04 10.95
C SER A 357 5.63 12.19 12.06
N SER A 358 5.45 10.87 12.09
CA SER A 358 6.03 9.95 13.10
C SER A 358 7.56 10.07 13.23
N TYR A 359 8.25 10.33 12.12
CA TYR A 359 9.71 10.54 12.06
C TYR A 359 10.19 11.73 12.92
N LYS A 360 9.29 12.62 13.36
CA LYS A 360 9.57 13.76 14.25
C LYS A 360 9.50 13.37 15.74
N VAL A 361 8.88 12.24 16.08
CA VAL A 361 8.63 11.77 17.47
C VAL A 361 8.96 10.28 17.69
N PRO A 362 10.07 9.73 17.14
CA PRO A 362 10.35 8.30 17.23
C PRO A 362 10.47 7.79 18.67
N GLU A 363 11.13 8.53 19.57
CA GLU A 363 11.31 8.10 20.97
C GLU A 363 9.97 7.95 21.72
N LEU A 364 8.98 8.81 21.44
CA LEU A 364 7.64 8.72 22.03
C LEU A 364 6.91 7.43 21.57
N ILE A 365 6.96 7.15 20.28
CA ILE A 365 6.35 5.94 19.67
C ILE A 365 7.04 4.68 20.21
N LYS A 366 8.38 4.71 20.27
CA LYS A 366 9.22 3.63 20.78
C LYS A 366 8.96 3.32 22.25
N SER A 367 8.79 4.34 23.10
CA SER A 367 8.45 4.13 24.52
C SER A 367 7.08 3.48 24.73
N HIS A 368 6.16 3.66 23.77
CA HIS A 368 4.83 3.06 23.80
C HIS A 368 4.78 1.66 23.12
N ASN A 369 5.84 1.25 22.39
CA ASN A 369 5.98 -0.06 21.73
C ASN A 369 4.89 -0.35 20.67
N SER A 370 4.52 0.65 19.85
CA SER A 370 3.59 0.47 18.73
C SER A 370 4.29 0.25 17.39
N THR A 371 3.61 -0.44 16.48
CA THR A 371 3.96 -0.44 15.04
C THR A 371 3.52 0.87 14.37
N VAL A 372 4.23 1.28 13.33
CA VAL A 372 3.86 2.44 12.50
C VAL A 372 3.55 1.98 11.07
N ALA A 373 2.30 2.14 10.65
CA ALA A 373 1.78 1.74 9.36
C ALA A 373 1.61 2.97 8.44
N ILE A 374 2.62 3.23 7.62
CA ILE A 374 2.74 4.45 6.80
C ILE A 374 2.49 4.16 5.31
N PHE A 375 2.24 5.23 4.55
CA PHE A 375 2.46 5.19 3.10
C PHE A 375 3.96 5.28 2.82
N ALA A 376 4.42 4.72 1.70
CA ALA A 376 5.83 4.82 1.32
C ALA A 376 6.26 6.27 1.02
N ASP A 377 5.40 7.03 0.35
CA ASP A 377 5.75 8.36 -0.15
C ASP A 377 4.59 9.39 -0.16
N GLU A 378 3.31 9.00 -0.05
CA GLU A 378 2.14 9.92 -0.09
C GLU A 378 2.30 11.20 0.73
N TRP A 379 1.81 12.33 0.20
CA TRP A 379 1.99 13.65 0.80
C TRP A 379 1.07 14.70 0.18
N GLY A 380 0.97 15.87 0.83
CA GLY A 380 0.46 17.09 0.18
C GLY A 380 -1.07 17.19 -0.01
N SER A 381 -1.86 16.11 0.12
CA SER A 381 -3.31 16.22 -0.11
C SER A 381 -4.04 17.06 0.95
N LYS A 382 -3.48 17.24 2.15
CA LYS A 382 -4.01 18.07 3.25
C LYS A 382 -2.90 18.57 4.18
N LYS A 383 -3.22 19.52 5.07
CA LYS A 383 -2.24 20.16 5.97
C LYS A 383 -1.45 19.14 6.79
N GLU A 384 -2.12 18.14 7.37
CA GLU A 384 -1.43 17.12 8.18
C GLU A 384 -0.63 16.09 7.36
N GLN A 385 -0.65 16.17 6.03
CA GLN A 385 0.21 15.40 5.11
C GLN A 385 1.27 16.27 4.41
N TYR A 386 1.29 17.58 4.64
CA TYR A 386 2.05 18.52 3.82
C TYR A 386 3.57 18.35 3.99
N ASP A 387 4.01 18.23 5.25
CA ASP A 387 5.41 18.08 5.65
C ASP A 387 5.83 16.60 5.75
N SER A 388 5.31 15.75 4.85
CA SER A 388 5.68 14.33 4.78
C SER A 388 6.99 14.13 4.00
N THR A 389 7.78 13.15 4.42
CA THR A 389 9.09 12.81 3.84
C THR A 389 9.16 11.34 3.42
N VAL A 390 9.75 11.09 2.26
CA VAL A 390 9.97 9.75 1.69
C VAL A 390 10.97 8.91 2.51
N HIS A 391 11.76 9.54 3.37
CA HIS A 391 12.71 8.86 4.25
C HIS A 391 12.10 8.43 5.60
N ALA A 392 10.80 8.64 5.84
CA ALA A 392 10.17 8.34 7.12
C ALA A 392 10.36 6.86 7.52
N ALA A 393 10.18 5.93 6.57
CA ALA A 393 10.38 4.50 6.78
C ALA A 393 11.79 4.18 7.32
N ARG A 394 12.84 4.69 6.66
CA ARG A 394 14.23 4.52 7.10
C ARG A 394 14.49 5.09 8.49
N ILE A 395 14.00 6.30 8.77
CA ILE A 395 14.23 6.98 10.07
C ILE A 395 13.60 6.18 11.22
N LEU A 396 12.41 5.61 11.02
CA LEU A 396 11.72 4.79 12.00
C LEU A 396 12.42 3.43 12.21
N GLU A 397 12.84 2.77 11.12
CA GLU A 397 13.63 1.53 11.17
C GLU A 397 14.96 1.74 11.94
N GLU A 398 15.71 2.80 11.61
CA GLU A 398 16.95 3.17 12.30
C GLU A 398 16.71 3.51 13.79
N SER A 399 15.51 3.97 14.14
CA SER A 399 15.08 4.19 15.52
C SER A 399 14.68 2.90 16.25
N GLY A 400 14.54 1.76 15.55
CA GLY A 400 14.08 0.48 16.09
C GLY A 400 12.56 0.38 16.24
N ILE A 401 11.79 1.13 15.44
CA ILE A 401 10.33 1.08 15.40
C ILE A 401 9.90 0.15 14.25
N PRO A 402 9.02 -0.83 14.48
CA PRO A 402 8.49 -1.65 13.39
C PRO A 402 7.68 -0.80 12.40
N VAL A 403 8.09 -0.83 11.13
CA VAL A 403 7.41 -0.11 10.03
C VAL A 403 6.66 -1.10 9.17
N ALA A 404 5.35 -0.90 9.03
CA ALA A 404 4.54 -1.55 8.02
C ALA A 404 4.23 -0.56 6.89
N LEU A 405 4.22 -1.07 5.66
CA LEU A 405 3.69 -0.35 4.51
C LEU A 405 2.28 -0.85 4.20
N LYS A 406 1.42 0.07 3.78
CA LYS A 406 0.00 -0.21 3.51
C LYS A 406 -0.53 0.63 2.36
N THR A 407 -1.62 0.21 1.76
CA THR A 407 -2.25 0.92 0.63
C THR A 407 -3.38 1.85 1.04
N ASP A 408 -4.02 1.65 2.21
CA ASP A 408 -5.25 2.36 2.57
C ASP A 408 -6.36 2.13 1.51
N HIS A 409 -6.34 0.94 0.89
CA HIS A 409 -7.14 0.60 -0.27
C HIS A 409 -8.63 0.91 -0.06
N PRO A 410 -9.32 1.61 -0.97
CA PRO A 410 -8.93 2.02 -2.33
C PRO A 410 -8.35 3.45 -2.44
N ALA A 411 -7.79 4.03 -1.37
CA ALA A 411 -7.10 5.32 -1.47
C ALA A 411 -5.86 5.21 -2.38
N LEU A 412 -5.07 4.14 -2.20
CA LEU A 412 -4.15 3.62 -3.21
C LEU A 412 -4.60 2.24 -3.70
N PRO A 413 -4.24 1.82 -4.92
CA PRO A 413 -4.59 0.48 -5.44
C PRO A 413 -3.94 -0.62 -4.59
N GLY A 414 -4.73 -1.59 -4.12
CA GLY A 414 -4.27 -2.68 -3.25
C GLY A 414 -3.22 -3.56 -3.93
N GLN A 415 -3.32 -3.66 -5.26
CA GLN A 415 -2.41 -4.35 -6.16
C GLN A 415 -0.97 -3.79 -6.14
N GLN A 416 -0.75 -2.59 -5.58
CA GLN A 416 0.55 -1.91 -5.59
C GLN A 416 1.31 -2.01 -4.25
N LEU A 417 0.87 -2.84 -3.29
CA LEU A 417 1.53 -2.97 -1.98
C LEU A 417 3.05 -3.25 -2.10
N LEU A 418 3.47 -4.14 -3.00
CA LEU A 418 4.89 -4.43 -3.23
C LEU A 418 5.63 -3.25 -3.89
N TYR A 419 5.00 -2.51 -4.80
CA TYR A 419 5.58 -1.31 -5.41
C TYR A 419 5.87 -0.23 -4.36
N TYR A 420 4.99 -0.05 -3.37
CA TYR A 420 5.26 0.85 -2.24
C TYR A 420 6.44 0.38 -1.38
N ALA A 421 6.63 -0.94 -1.19
CA ALA A 421 7.84 -1.48 -0.57
C ALA A 421 9.12 -1.19 -1.36
N GLN A 422 9.07 -1.30 -2.69
CA GLN A 422 10.19 -0.94 -3.56
C GLN A 422 10.53 0.56 -3.48
N ILE A 423 9.52 1.45 -3.42
CA ILE A 423 9.73 2.89 -3.25
C ILE A 423 10.39 3.19 -1.90
N ALA A 424 9.90 2.61 -0.81
CA ALA A 424 10.50 2.80 0.51
C ALA A 424 11.94 2.25 0.57
N HIS A 425 12.20 1.12 -0.10
CA HIS A 425 13.53 0.55 -0.22
C HIS A 425 14.51 1.49 -0.94
N HIS A 426 14.09 2.09 -2.07
CA HIS A 426 14.88 3.09 -2.79
C HIS A 426 15.25 4.30 -1.93
N PHE A 427 14.38 4.72 -1.00
CA PHE A 427 14.67 5.78 -0.02
C PHE A 427 15.35 5.29 1.28
N GLY A 428 15.76 4.03 1.31
CA GLY A 428 16.71 3.43 2.25
C GLY A 428 16.11 2.60 3.37
N LEU A 429 14.84 2.17 3.28
CA LEU A 429 14.29 1.12 4.16
C LEU A 429 14.96 -0.22 3.83
N LYS A 430 15.58 -0.87 4.82
CA LYS A 430 16.28 -2.16 4.61
C LYS A 430 15.31 -3.33 4.65
N GLY A 431 14.46 -3.39 5.68
CA GLY A 431 13.46 -4.42 5.91
C GLY A 431 12.20 -4.25 5.04
N ALA A 432 12.39 -4.05 3.74
CA ALA A 432 11.30 -3.73 2.82
C ALA A 432 10.34 -4.92 2.59
N ILE A 433 10.84 -6.16 2.58
CA ILE A 433 10.00 -7.37 2.48
C ILE A 433 9.20 -7.55 3.78
N GLU A 434 9.87 -7.38 4.91
CA GLU A 434 9.33 -7.52 6.25
C GLU A 434 8.19 -6.52 6.48
N SER A 435 8.31 -5.29 5.95
CA SER A 435 7.30 -4.23 6.04
C SER A 435 5.96 -4.54 5.37
N VAL A 436 5.90 -5.54 4.49
CA VAL A 436 4.69 -6.00 3.80
C VAL A 436 4.39 -7.50 4.05
N THR A 437 5.10 -8.13 4.98
CA THR A 437 4.91 -9.55 5.35
C THR A 437 4.86 -9.73 6.87
N SER A 438 6.01 -9.91 7.53
CA SER A 438 6.06 -10.27 8.94
C SER A 438 5.69 -9.13 9.88
N ILE A 439 6.09 -7.87 9.60
CA ILE A 439 5.80 -6.73 10.48
C ILE A 439 4.29 -6.48 10.58
N PRO A 440 3.52 -6.32 9.48
CA PRO A 440 2.07 -6.21 9.56
C PRO A 440 1.43 -7.46 10.18
N ALA A 441 1.87 -8.68 9.85
CA ALA A 441 1.35 -9.90 10.45
C ALA A 441 1.53 -9.97 11.98
N ASN A 442 2.73 -9.64 12.48
CA ASN A 442 3.03 -9.54 13.91
C ASN A 442 2.19 -8.44 14.57
N SER A 443 2.08 -7.27 13.95
CA SER A 443 1.35 -6.11 14.47
C SER A 443 -0.14 -6.36 14.66
N ILE A 444 -0.77 -7.12 13.76
CA ILE A 444 -2.17 -7.53 13.89
C ILE A 444 -2.35 -8.80 14.75
N GLY A 445 -1.29 -9.31 15.39
CA GLY A 445 -1.33 -10.50 16.26
C GLY A 445 -1.41 -11.85 15.53
N LEU A 446 -1.29 -11.88 14.20
CA LEU A 446 -1.42 -13.09 13.37
C LEU A 446 -0.08 -13.65 12.86
N GLY A 447 1.06 -13.12 13.32
CA GLY A 447 2.41 -13.59 12.99
C GLY A 447 2.75 -15.03 13.41
N HIS A 448 1.80 -15.73 14.05
CA HIS A 448 1.83 -17.16 14.33
C HIS A 448 1.19 -18.03 13.22
N ARG A 449 0.55 -17.41 12.22
CA ARG A 449 -0.13 -18.07 11.08
C ARG A 449 0.33 -17.57 9.71
N ILE A 450 0.58 -16.27 9.57
CA ILE A 450 0.84 -15.61 8.29
C ILE A 450 2.10 -14.75 8.35
N GLY A 451 2.54 -14.25 7.19
CA GLY A 451 3.71 -13.38 7.07
C GLY A 451 5.06 -14.09 7.10
N TYR A 452 5.10 -15.43 7.11
CA TYR A 452 6.33 -16.25 7.01
C TYR A 452 6.05 -17.56 6.26
N VAL A 453 7.10 -18.17 5.68
CA VAL A 453 7.07 -19.49 5.02
C VAL A 453 7.68 -20.52 5.97
N ARG A 454 6.88 -21.03 6.90
CA ARG A 454 7.34 -21.91 8.00
C ARG A 454 6.35 -23.04 8.25
N ALA A 455 6.81 -24.14 8.85
CA ALA A 455 5.92 -25.23 9.25
C ALA A 455 4.83 -24.73 10.21
N GLY A 456 3.58 -25.16 10.02
CA GLY A 456 2.41 -24.77 10.80
C GLY A 456 1.74 -23.46 10.36
N TYR A 457 2.34 -22.72 9.44
CA TYR A 457 1.76 -21.47 8.90
C TYR A 457 0.72 -21.78 7.83
N ASP A 458 -0.24 -20.86 7.65
CA ASP A 458 -1.19 -20.91 6.53
C ASP A 458 -0.40 -20.89 5.21
N ALA A 459 -0.85 -21.65 4.21
CA ALA A 459 -0.15 -21.76 2.93
C ALA A 459 -0.40 -20.57 1.98
N ASP A 460 -0.11 -19.37 2.48
CA ASP A 460 -0.15 -18.12 1.74
C ASP A 460 1.24 -17.83 1.16
N LEU A 461 1.41 -17.95 -0.16
CA LEU A 461 2.70 -17.88 -0.84
C LEU A 461 2.58 -17.11 -2.16
N VAL A 462 3.65 -16.42 -2.58
CA VAL A 462 3.72 -15.83 -3.92
C VAL A 462 4.98 -16.32 -4.62
N VAL A 463 4.83 -16.79 -5.85
CA VAL A 463 5.94 -17.17 -6.75
C VAL A 463 6.18 -16.00 -7.70
N TRP A 464 7.38 -15.44 -7.71
CA TRP A 464 7.73 -14.26 -8.51
C TRP A 464 8.61 -14.61 -9.71
N ASP A 465 8.46 -13.86 -10.79
CA ASP A 465 9.24 -14.06 -12.01
C ASP A 465 10.71 -13.62 -11.86
N ARG A 466 10.95 -12.59 -11.04
CA ARG A 466 12.25 -12.00 -10.67
C ARG A 466 12.29 -11.71 -9.15
N HIS A 467 13.37 -11.10 -8.67
CA HIS A 467 13.48 -10.71 -7.26
C HIS A 467 12.37 -9.69 -6.90
N PRO A 468 11.64 -9.83 -5.77
CA PRO A 468 10.47 -9.00 -5.44
C PRO A 468 10.75 -7.48 -5.32
N MET A 469 11.99 -7.09 -5.05
CA MET A 469 12.40 -5.67 -5.06
C MET A 469 12.70 -5.10 -6.46
N THR A 470 12.37 -5.83 -7.54
CA THR A 470 12.56 -5.35 -8.92
C THR A 470 11.31 -4.59 -9.39
N LEU A 471 11.46 -3.34 -9.81
CA LEU A 471 10.37 -2.56 -10.44
C LEU A 471 9.78 -3.35 -11.62
N GLY A 472 8.45 -3.47 -11.69
CA GLY A 472 7.74 -4.29 -12.69
C GLY A 472 7.90 -5.80 -12.54
N VAL A 473 8.21 -6.33 -11.34
CA VAL A 473 8.12 -7.77 -11.04
C VAL A 473 6.67 -8.24 -11.11
N ILE A 474 6.43 -9.48 -11.57
CA ILE A 474 5.08 -10.07 -11.64
C ILE A 474 5.01 -11.37 -10.83
N ALA A 475 3.85 -11.61 -10.22
CA ALA A 475 3.53 -12.91 -9.65
C ALA A 475 3.27 -13.91 -10.80
N LEU A 476 3.96 -15.05 -10.78
CA LEU A 476 3.67 -16.21 -11.61
C LEU A 476 2.55 -17.06 -11.01
N GLU A 477 2.43 -17.05 -9.68
CA GLU A 477 1.38 -17.74 -8.93
C GLU A 477 1.19 -17.08 -7.56
N THR A 478 -0.05 -17.02 -7.10
CA THR A 478 -0.37 -16.71 -5.70
C THR A 478 -1.15 -17.88 -5.13
N PHE A 479 -0.68 -18.42 -4.01
CA PHE A 479 -1.41 -19.37 -3.19
C PHE A 479 -2.05 -18.63 -2.02
N VAL A 480 -3.33 -18.88 -1.77
CA VAL A 480 -4.04 -18.43 -0.55
C VAL A 480 -4.67 -19.67 0.07
N ASP A 481 -4.41 -19.93 1.35
CA ASP A 481 -4.76 -21.21 1.98
C ASP A 481 -4.31 -22.43 1.13
N GLY A 482 -3.16 -22.31 0.47
CA GLY A 482 -2.56 -23.30 -0.42
C GLY A 482 -3.25 -23.49 -1.77
N ALA A 483 -4.34 -22.78 -2.06
CA ALA A 483 -5.06 -22.89 -3.32
C ALA A 483 -4.43 -21.95 -4.37
N PRO A 484 -3.99 -22.46 -5.54
CA PRO A 484 -3.42 -21.62 -6.60
C PRO A 484 -4.51 -20.77 -7.27
N LEU A 485 -4.16 -19.53 -7.64
CA LEU A 485 -5.09 -18.56 -8.24
C LEU A 485 -4.88 -18.36 -9.76
N LEU A 486 -3.65 -18.49 -10.24
CA LEU A 486 -3.25 -18.15 -11.62
C LEU A 486 -3.01 -19.39 -12.51
N GLY A 487 -2.72 -20.55 -11.93
CA GLY A 487 -2.67 -21.84 -12.64
C GLY A 487 -1.29 -22.20 -13.18
N LEU A 488 -0.27 -22.15 -12.33
CA LEU A 488 1.16 -22.39 -12.62
C LEU A 488 1.50 -23.80 -13.13
N LYS A 489 1.07 -24.16 -14.35
CA LYS A 489 1.29 -25.50 -14.93
C LYS A 489 2.42 -25.61 -15.96
N LYS A 490 2.99 -24.50 -16.44
CA LYS A 490 4.17 -24.49 -17.34
C LYS A 490 5.05 -23.25 -17.17
N ILE A 491 6.04 -23.31 -16.28
CA ILE A 491 7.18 -22.37 -16.33
C ILE A 491 8.09 -22.82 -17.48
N THR A 492 7.82 -22.35 -18.69
CA THR A 492 8.71 -22.48 -19.85
C THR A 492 9.29 -21.12 -20.21
N ASN A 493 10.44 -20.77 -19.64
CA ASN A 493 11.62 -20.32 -20.40
C ASN A 493 12.83 -20.02 -19.51
N LYS A 494 14.02 -20.13 -20.10
CA LYS A 494 15.27 -19.63 -19.53
C LYS A 494 15.27 -18.10 -19.55
N LEU A 495 15.91 -17.50 -18.56
CA LEU A 495 16.40 -16.13 -18.64
C LEU A 495 17.27 -15.98 -19.90
N VAL A 496 16.86 -15.11 -20.82
CA VAL A 496 17.70 -14.65 -21.92
C VAL A 496 18.46 -13.43 -21.42
N VAL A 497 19.77 -13.57 -21.24
CA VAL A 497 20.67 -12.43 -21.10
C VAL A 497 21.21 -12.13 -22.49
N ASN A 498 20.65 -11.13 -23.16
CA ASN A 498 21.24 -10.59 -24.38
C ASN A 498 22.11 -9.36 -24.07
N GLN A 499 23.21 -9.26 -24.82
CA GLN A 499 24.27 -8.30 -24.58
C GLN A 499 24.12 -7.04 -25.43
N GLU A 500 24.52 -5.92 -24.83
CA GLU A 500 25.17 -4.73 -25.45
C GLU A 500 24.90 -4.50 -26.95
N GLY A 501 23.94 -3.61 -27.24
CA GLY A 501 23.83 -2.97 -28.56
C GLY A 501 24.94 -1.94 -28.76
N GLN A 502 25.72 -2.09 -29.82
CA GLN A 502 26.79 -1.17 -30.19
C GLN A 502 26.25 -0.03 -31.07
N LEU A 503 26.30 1.22 -30.61
CA LEU A 503 25.91 2.39 -31.41
C LEU A 503 27.13 3.10 -31.99
N ILE A 504 27.02 3.44 -33.28
CA ILE A 504 27.96 4.27 -34.04
C ILE A 504 27.28 5.63 -34.25
N TRP A 505 28.00 6.73 -34.03
CA TRP A 505 27.55 8.08 -34.40
C TRP A 505 28.69 8.87 -35.05
N GLU A 506 28.35 9.64 -36.09
CA GLU A 506 29.22 10.63 -36.73
C GLU A 506 28.97 12.03 -36.13
N GLU A 507 30.02 12.86 -36.10
CA GLU A 507 29.97 14.23 -35.56
C GLU A 507 29.18 15.21 -36.45
N LYS A 508 28.54 16.19 -35.80
CA LYS A 508 28.43 17.55 -36.33
C LYS A 508 28.70 18.59 -35.25
N HIS A 509 29.86 19.24 -35.34
CA HIS A 509 30.19 20.46 -34.61
C HIS A 509 29.66 21.70 -35.35
N PRO A 510 29.14 22.70 -34.62
CA PRO A 510 29.08 24.07 -35.10
C PRO A 510 29.64 25.04 -34.04
N GLU A 511 30.98 25.21 -34.02
CA GLU A 511 31.68 26.36 -33.41
C GLU A 511 31.33 26.65 -31.92
N VAL A 512 31.39 25.60 -31.11
CA VAL A 512 30.78 25.46 -29.77
C VAL A 512 31.21 26.48 -28.68
N CYS A 513 32.33 27.18 -28.81
CA CYS A 513 32.86 28.02 -27.70
C CYS A 513 33.33 29.44 -28.03
N GLU A 514 33.45 29.86 -29.31
CA GLU A 514 34.10 31.16 -29.61
C GLU A 514 33.24 32.41 -29.31
N SER A 515 31.93 32.26 -29.09
CA SER A 515 30.98 33.38 -28.97
C SER A 515 30.59 33.78 -27.54
N ILE A 516 30.92 32.95 -26.52
CA ILE A 516 30.16 32.89 -25.27
C ILE A 516 30.64 33.89 -24.20
N LYS A 517 30.28 35.17 -24.39
CA LYS A 517 30.36 36.19 -23.33
C LYS A 517 29.17 36.08 -22.36
N GLY A 518 29.41 35.61 -21.13
CA GLY A 518 28.54 35.92 -19.97
C GLY A 518 27.99 34.75 -19.15
N SER A 519 28.35 33.50 -19.43
CA SER A 519 27.76 32.31 -18.77
C SER A 519 28.81 31.44 -18.07
N LYS A 520 28.38 30.65 -17.07
CA LYS A 520 29.20 29.58 -16.47
C LYS A 520 29.03 28.29 -17.29
N ASN A 521 30.11 27.78 -17.86
CA ASN A 521 30.09 26.48 -18.55
C ASN A 521 30.04 25.32 -17.53
N LEU A 522 29.53 24.17 -17.95
CA LEU A 522 29.44 22.96 -17.14
C LEU A 522 29.93 21.73 -17.94
N VAL A 523 30.80 20.96 -17.31
CA VAL A 523 31.27 19.65 -17.78
C VAL A 523 30.67 18.59 -16.86
N ILE A 524 30.11 17.52 -17.42
CA ILE A 524 29.52 16.40 -16.68
C ILE A 524 30.29 15.15 -17.05
N GLU A 525 30.98 14.53 -16.08
CA GLU A 525 31.80 13.34 -16.27
C GLU A 525 31.16 12.11 -15.61
N GLY A 526 31.39 10.92 -16.18
CA GLY A 526 30.88 9.66 -15.62
C GLY A 526 29.59 9.15 -16.25
N ILE A 527 29.17 9.73 -17.38
CA ILE A 527 27.93 9.39 -18.08
C ILE A 527 28.06 8.00 -18.70
N THR A 528 27.13 7.09 -18.37
CA THR A 528 26.99 5.79 -19.02
C THR A 528 25.94 5.81 -20.12
N ASN A 529 24.93 6.67 -20.04
CA ASN A 529 23.88 6.78 -21.05
C ASN A 529 23.44 8.24 -21.23
N ALA A 530 23.23 8.65 -22.48
CA ALA A 530 22.59 9.92 -22.82
C ALA A 530 21.42 9.68 -23.78
N ALA A 531 20.31 10.35 -23.52
CA ALA A 531 19.10 10.32 -24.34
C ALA A 531 18.48 11.73 -24.44
N VAL A 532 19.30 12.73 -24.73
CA VAL A 532 18.90 14.13 -24.93
C VAL A 532 18.81 14.46 -26.43
N PRO A 533 18.09 15.52 -26.84
CA PRO A 533 18.00 15.91 -28.24
C PRO A 533 19.39 16.01 -28.91
N GLY A 534 19.57 15.27 -30.01
CA GLY A 534 20.84 15.19 -30.75
C GLY A 534 21.86 14.16 -30.23
N PHE A 535 21.72 13.66 -29.00
CA PHE A 535 22.67 12.70 -28.39
C PHE A 535 21.94 11.52 -27.74
N VAL A 536 21.80 10.43 -28.51
CA VAL A 536 21.29 9.13 -28.05
C VAL A 536 22.43 8.11 -28.13
N VAL A 537 23.17 7.96 -27.02
CA VAL A 537 24.41 7.16 -26.97
C VAL A 537 24.55 6.41 -25.64
N SER A 538 25.19 5.25 -25.69
CA SER A 538 25.59 4.48 -24.50
C SER A 538 27.10 4.30 -24.46
N ALA A 539 27.68 4.41 -23.28
CA ALA A 539 29.10 4.25 -23.03
C ALA A 539 29.55 2.80 -23.28
N SER A 540 30.76 2.63 -23.83
CA SER A 540 31.41 1.33 -23.82
C SER A 540 31.78 0.93 -22.38
N LYS A 541 31.69 -0.36 -22.06
CA LYS A 541 31.96 -0.88 -20.71
C LYS A 541 33.32 -0.42 -20.16
N GLY A 542 33.29 0.27 -19.01
CA GLY A 542 34.49 0.82 -18.36
C GLY A 542 35.06 2.10 -18.97
N LYS A 543 34.40 2.69 -19.98
CA LYS A 543 34.76 3.97 -20.61
C LYS A 543 33.59 4.95 -20.52
N PRO A 544 33.37 5.60 -19.36
CA PRO A 544 32.32 6.60 -19.23
C PRO A 544 32.56 7.79 -20.15
N LEU A 545 31.46 8.43 -20.54
CA LEU A 545 31.42 9.59 -21.41
C LEU A 545 31.46 10.89 -20.59
N THR A 546 31.78 11.98 -21.29
CA THR A 546 31.68 13.34 -20.81
C THR A 546 30.67 14.10 -21.65
N ALA A 547 29.78 14.85 -21.00
CA ALA A 547 28.95 15.84 -21.66
C ALA A 547 29.44 17.25 -21.35
N VAL A 548 29.27 18.15 -22.32
CA VAL A 548 29.56 19.57 -22.20
C VAL A 548 28.26 20.35 -22.37
N VAL A 549 28.03 21.29 -21.46
CA VAL A 549 26.88 22.19 -21.44
C VAL A 549 27.37 23.63 -21.50
N CYS A 550 26.98 24.33 -22.57
CA CYS A 550 27.37 25.71 -22.87
C CYS A 550 26.10 26.54 -23.07
N GLY A 551 26.00 27.70 -22.39
CA GLY A 551 24.81 28.56 -22.47
C GLY A 551 23.50 27.95 -21.95
N GLY A 552 23.53 26.73 -21.41
CA GLY A 552 22.36 25.94 -21.02
C GLY A 552 22.04 24.77 -21.97
N GLU A 553 22.74 24.65 -23.09
CA GLU A 553 22.51 23.61 -24.11
C GLU A 553 23.62 22.54 -24.09
N VAL A 554 23.27 21.28 -24.34
CA VAL A 554 24.25 20.19 -24.51
C VAL A 554 24.85 20.27 -25.91
N VAL A 555 26.17 20.43 -25.97
CA VAL A 555 26.91 20.70 -27.20
C VAL A 555 27.87 19.58 -27.60
N CYS A 556 28.24 18.71 -26.67
CA CYS A 556 29.02 17.50 -26.93
C CYS A 556 28.66 16.42 -25.91
N VAL A 557 28.57 15.16 -26.35
CA VAL A 557 28.56 13.97 -25.49
C VAL A 557 29.47 12.92 -26.13
N GLY A 558 30.55 12.53 -25.46
CA GLY A 558 31.57 11.68 -26.08
C GLY A 558 32.76 11.37 -25.18
N GLU A 559 33.88 10.97 -25.77
CA GLU A 559 35.13 10.78 -25.02
C GLU A 559 35.63 12.12 -24.44
N LYS A 560 36.05 12.11 -23.17
CA LYS A 560 36.48 13.29 -22.41
C LYS A 560 37.49 14.17 -23.15
N GLU A 561 38.51 13.55 -23.73
CA GLU A 561 39.55 14.29 -24.47
C GLU A 561 39.02 14.97 -25.73
N THR A 562 37.95 14.48 -26.34
CA THR A 562 37.35 15.07 -27.54
C THR A 562 36.48 16.26 -27.15
N CYS A 563 35.51 16.07 -26.25
CA CYS A 563 34.61 17.16 -25.84
C CYS A 563 35.34 18.32 -25.13
N LEU A 564 36.47 18.08 -24.45
CA LEU A 564 37.24 19.14 -23.79
C LEU A 564 38.22 19.89 -24.72
N LYS A 565 38.61 19.34 -25.88
CA LYS A 565 39.49 20.04 -26.84
C LYS A 565 38.83 21.25 -27.47
N GLU A 566 37.51 21.19 -27.63
CA GLU A 566 36.70 22.25 -28.23
C GLU A 566 36.28 23.35 -27.22
N LEU A 567 36.63 23.21 -25.93
CA LEU A 567 36.17 24.11 -24.87
C LEU A 567 37.20 25.21 -24.55
N ASN A 568 36.78 26.48 -24.68
CA ASN A 568 37.58 27.65 -24.28
C ASN A 568 36.91 28.41 -23.12
N GLY A 569 37.65 28.58 -22.02
CA GLY A 569 37.23 29.39 -20.86
C GLY A 569 36.97 28.60 -19.57
N ASP A 570 36.51 29.28 -18.52
CA ASP A 570 36.21 28.67 -17.22
C ASP A 570 34.96 27.77 -17.29
N TYR A 571 35.01 26.63 -16.60
CA TYR A 571 33.90 25.68 -16.45
C TYR A 571 33.87 25.08 -15.05
N ASN A 572 32.67 24.67 -14.62
CA ASN A 572 32.50 23.80 -13.45
C ASN A 572 32.46 22.34 -13.91
N THR A 573 32.89 21.42 -13.05
CA THR A 573 32.78 19.98 -13.33
C THR A 573 31.83 19.34 -12.32
N ILE A 574 30.90 18.53 -12.80
CA ILE A 574 30.12 17.57 -12.02
C ILE A 574 30.61 16.18 -12.42
N SER A 575 30.86 15.31 -11.44
CA SER A 575 31.18 13.90 -11.67
C SER A 575 30.07 13.05 -11.06
N VAL A 576 29.55 12.10 -11.83
CA VAL A 576 28.48 11.18 -11.44
C VAL A 576 28.92 9.73 -11.60
N VAL A 577 28.39 8.84 -10.77
CA VAL A 577 28.57 7.39 -10.91
C VAL A 577 27.41 6.82 -11.72
N ASP A 578 27.71 6.08 -12.79
CA ASP A 578 26.71 5.48 -13.69
C ASP A 578 25.70 6.53 -14.18
N GLY A 579 26.20 7.63 -14.78
CA GLY A 579 25.41 8.83 -15.05
C GLY A 579 24.44 8.69 -16.23
N TYR A 580 23.19 9.08 -16.02
CA TYR A 580 22.15 9.16 -17.06
C TYR A 580 21.85 10.63 -17.35
N LEU A 581 22.15 11.07 -18.58
CA LEU A 581 21.80 12.41 -19.09
C LEU A 581 20.51 12.34 -19.89
N VAL A 582 19.43 12.94 -19.38
CA VAL A 582 18.07 12.84 -19.94
C VAL A 582 17.41 14.23 -19.99
N PRO A 583 16.42 14.47 -20.86
CA PRO A 583 15.66 15.72 -20.89
C PRO A 583 14.82 15.91 -19.62
N GLY A 584 14.51 17.16 -19.32
CA GLY A 584 13.48 17.55 -18.35
C GLY A 584 12.10 17.03 -18.77
N VAL A 585 11.24 16.75 -17.79
CA VAL A 585 9.89 16.25 -18.04
C VAL A 585 8.89 17.41 -18.10
N THR A 586 8.13 17.43 -19.20
CA THR A 586 6.86 18.14 -19.37
C THR A 586 5.73 17.18 -19.00
N THR A 587 4.92 17.50 -18.00
CA THR A 587 3.80 16.64 -17.61
C THR A 587 2.50 17.41 -17.33
N THR A 588 1.42 16.72 -17.00
CA THR A 588 0.13 17.33 -16.68
C THR A 588 -0.64 16.53 -15.64
N SER A 589 -1.43 17.23 -14.82
CA SER A 589 -2.39 16.68 -13.88
C SER A 589 -3.48 17.73 -13.66
N GLU A 590 -4.66 17.30 -13.21
CA GLU A 590 -5.71 18.21 -12.79
C GLU A 590 -5.23 19.08 -11.61
N GLY A 591 -5.36 20.40 -11.74
CA GLY A 591 -4.94 21.36 -10.71
C GLY A 591 -3.43 21.54 -10.57
N PHE A 592 -2.58 20.97 -11.44
CA PHE A 592 -1.14 21.20 -11.39
C PHE A 592 -0.82 22.69 -11.62
N GLY A 593 -0.20 23.34 -10.63
CA GLY A 593 0.04 24.78 -10.65
C GLY A 593 -1.18 25.65 -10.31
N LEU A 594 -2.33 25.07 -9.95
CA LEU A 594 -3.54 25.79 -9.54
C LEU A 594 -3.92 25.53 -8.06
N ARG A 595 -3.40 24.46 -7.46
CA ARG A 595 -3.70 24.06 -6.08
C ARG A 595 -2.49 23.43 -5.42
N GLU A 596 -2.23 23.82 -4.17
CA GLU A 596 -1.13 23.29 -3.36
C GLU A 596 -1.56 22.08 -2.51
N MET A 597 -2.77 22.10 -1.92
CA MET A 597 -3.31 20.97 -1.15
C MET A 597 -4.72 20.59 -1.62
N VAL A 598 -4.93 19.30 -1.91
CA VAL A 598 -6.14 18.77 -2.56
C VAL A 598 -7.43 19.01 -1.75
N LEU A 599 -7.35 18.89 -0.42
CA LEU A 599 -8.45 18.94 0.55
C LEU A 599 -8.46 20.24 1.38
N GLU A 600 -7.76 21.28 0.94
CA GLU A 600 -7.74 22.59 1.59
C GLU A 600 -7.99 23.69 0.54
N ASP A 601 -9.28 24.02 0.38
CA ASP A 601 -9.80 24.94 -0.63
C ASP A 601 -9.10 26.31 -0.61
N SER A 602 -8.66 26.78 0.56
CA SER A 602 -7.93 28.06 0.68
C SER A 602 -6.57 28.07 -0.05
N THR A 603 -6.07 26.90 -0.46
CA THR A 603 -4.87 26.77 -1.31
C THR A 603 -5.18 26.50 -2.78
N SER A 604 -6.45 26.35 -3.17
CA SER A 604 -6.90 26.10 -4.52
C SER A 604 -7.21 27.40 -5.29
N ASP A 605 -7.23 27.34 -6.62
CA ASP A 605 -7.86 28.35 -7.49
C ASP A 605 -9.40 28.20 -7.50
N GLY A 606 -9.88 27.00 -7.14
CA GLY A 606 -11.30 26.63 -7.03
C GLY A 606 -11.77 25.68 -8.12
N ASP A 607 -12.94 25.07 -7.91
CA ASP A 607 -13.61 24.24 -8.92
C ASP A 607 -14.37 25.10 -9.92
N VAL A 608 -14.25 24.77 -11.20
CA VAL A 608 -15.02 25.37 -12.29
C VAL A 608 -16.50 25.02 -12.15
N THR A 609 -17.37 26.00 -12.44
CA THR A 609 -18.82 25.87 -12.43
C THR A 609 -19.41 26.14 -13.82
N ASP A 610 -20.55 25.52 -14.13
CA ASP A 610 -21.16 25.58 -15.47
C ASP A 610 -21.42 27.03 -15.93
N GLY A 611 -20.82 27.43 -17.06
CA GLY A 611 -21.06 28.71 -17.73
C GLY A 611 -19.99 29.78 -17.58
N GLY A 612 -18.89 29.52 -16.88
CA GLY A 612 -17.74 30.44 -16.78
C GLY A 612 -16.76 30.33 -17.96
N ALA A 613 -16.20 31.47 -18.40
CA ALA A 613 -15.01 31.47 -19.27
C ALA A 613 -13.77 31.36 -18.37
N VAL A 614 -13.12 30.19 -18.36
CA VAL A 614 -12.01 29.87 -17.45
C VAL A 614 -10.71 29.65 -18.24
N LEU A 615 -9.62 30.21 -17.72
CA LEU A 615 -8.29 30.15 -18.31
C LEU A 615 -7.26 29.91 -17.20
N ALA A 616 -6.65 28.72 -17.18
CA ALA A 616 -5.73 28.31 -16.12
C ALA A 616 -4.56 29.29 -15.90
N ALA A 617 -4.11 29.99 -16.94
CA ALA A 617 -3.03 30.97 -16.85
C ALA A 617 -3.32 32.12 -15.87
N ASP A 618 -4.59 32.45 -15.65
CA ASP A 618 -4.99 33.56 -14.77
C ASP A 618 -5.02 33.14 -13.28
N GLY A 619 -5.05 31.82 -12.98
CA GLY A 619 -5.04 31.23 -11.63
C GLY A 619 -3.72 30.54 -11.23
N LEU A 620 -2.67 30.64 -12.05
CA LEU A 620 -1.39 29.97 -11.82
C LEU A 620 -0.69 30.44 -10.54
N LYS A 621 -0.33 29.47 -9.70
CA LYS A 621 0.47 29.60 -8.49
C LYS A 621 1.85 29.02 -8.77
N LEU A 622 2.88 29.86 -8.62
CA LEU A 622 4.27 29.57 -9.04
C LEU A 622 5.24 29.52 -7.85
N ASP A 623 4.66 29.34 -6.67
CA ASP A 623 5.30 29.13 -5.38
C ASP A 623 4.72 27.87 -4.73
N GLY A 624 5.11 27.58 -3.48
CA GLY A 624 4.63 26.41 -2.75
C GLY A 624 5.53 25.17 -2.89
N LEU A 625 5.21 24.17 -2.07
CA LEU A 625 6.04 22.97 -1.88
C LEU A 625 5.85 21.96 -3.02
N THR A 626 4.69 21.97 -3.67
CA THR A 626 4.37 21.21 -4.88
C THR A 626 5.29 21.58 -6.02
N PHE A 627 5.44 22.88 -6.28
CA PHE A 627 6.34 23.39 -7.31
C PHE A 627 7.81 23.01 -7.00
N GLU A 628 8.26 23.20 -5.76
CA GLU A 628 9.61 22.83 -5.29
C GLU A 628 9.90 21.32 -5.42
N LYS A 629 9.00 20.45 -4.92
CA LYS A 629 9.22 18.99 -4.95
C LYS A 629 9.12 18.42 -6.37
N MET A 630 8.23 18.94 -7.23
CA MET A 630 8.15 18.49 -8.63
C MET A 630 9.40 18.91 -9.43
N ASN A 631 9.92 20.11 -9.20
CA ASN A 631 11.16 20.54 -9.85
C ASN A 631 12.37 19.67 -9.45
N ARG A 632 12.48 19.31 -8.16
CA ARG A 632 13.56 18.46 -7.63
C ARG A 632 13.62 17.04 -8.20
N VAL A 633 12.49 16.51 -8.67
CA VAL A 633 12.40 15.16 -9.27
C VAL A 633 12.43 15.19 -10.80
N GLY A 634 12.76 16.33 -11.41
CA GLY A 634 13.00 16.46 -12.85
C GLY A 634 11.80 16.90 -13.68
N ILE A 635 10.67 17.25 -13.06
CA ILE A 635 9.56 17.90 -13.79
C ILE A 635 9.91 19.39 -13.93
N THR A 636 10.34 19.78 -15.13
CA THR A 636 10.76 21.16 -15.40
C THR A 636 9.66 21.99 -16.06
N GLN A 637 8.64 21.35 -16.65
CA GLN A 637 7.52 22.01 -17.32
C GLN A 637 6.19 21.30 -17.01
N GLY A 638 5.10 22.07 -17.02
CA GLY A 638 3.78 21.61 -16.64
C GLY A 638 2.67 22.20 -17.51
N VAL A 639 1.64 21.41 -17.78
CA VAL A 639 0.37 21.90 -18.33
C VAL A 639 -0.68 21.91 -17.23
N ALA A 640 -1.10 23.11 -16.83
CA ALA A 640 -2.14 23.36 -15.84
C ALA A 640 -3.52 23.14 -16.46
N ILE A 641 -4.22 22.10 -16.01
CA ILE A 641 -5.62 21.83 -16.39
C ILE A 641 -6.52 22.44 -15.30
N PRO A 642 -7.53 23.27 -15.66
CA PRO A 642 -8.52 23.79 -14.71
C PRO A 642 -9.17 22.67 -13.86
N ILE A 643 -9.56 22.99 -12.63
CA ILE A 643 -10.07 22.02 -11.66
C ILE A 643 -11.60 21.90 -11.80
N GLY A 644 -12.17 20.71 -11.69
CA GLY A 644 -13.60 20.49 -11.62
C GLY A 644 -14.11 19.38 -12.54
N SER A 645 -15.39 19.03 -12.40
CA SER A 645 -16.04 17.94 -13.14
C SER A 645 -17.13 18.40 -14.12
N THR A 646 -17.30 19.71 -14.30
CA THR A 646 -18.27 20.31 -15.24
C THR A 646 -18.05 19.88 -16.68
N PHE A 647 -19.11 19.97 -17.49
CA PHE A 647 -19.04 19.60 -18.91
C PHE A 647 -17.96 20.37 -19.67
N HIS A 648 -17.82 21.67 -19.40
CA HIS A 648 -16.72 22.51 -19.86
C HIS A 648 -15.86 22.92 -18.67
N LYS A 649 -14.54 22.71 -18.76
CA LYS A 649 -13.55 23.07 -17.74
C LYS A 649 -12.77 24.35 -18.11
N GLY A 650 -12.83 24.79 -19.36
CA GLY A 650 -12.04 25.92 -19.85
C GLY A 650 -10.66 25.53 -20.37
N ILE A 651 -9.78 26.53 -20.51
CA ILE A 651 -8.54 26.43 -21.29
C ILE A 651 -7.33 26.23 -20.37
N SER A 652 -6.46 25.28 -20.72
CA SER A 652 -5.20 25.01 -20.01
C SER A 652 -4.05 25.93 -20.41
N ALA A 653 -3.03 26.01 -19.55
CA ALA A 653 -1.84 26.85 -19.75
C ALA A 653 -0.55 26.03 -19.58
N HIS A 654 0.51 26.38 -20.33
CA HIS A 654 1.81 25.72 -20.27
C HIS A 654 2.79 26.62 -19.50
N PHE A 655 3.46 26.07 -18.49
CA PHE A 655 4.36 26.80 -17.60
C PHE A 655 5.63 26.02 -17.28
N ARG A 656 6.68 26.75 -16.86
CA ARG A 656 7.99 26.23 -16.46
C ARG A 656 8.15 26.28 -14.94
N LEU A 657 8.77 25.26 -14.37
CA LEU A 657 9.05 25.13 -12.93
C LEU A 657 10.43 25.65 -12.50
N SER A 658 11.35 25.90 -13.45
CA SER A 658 12.76 26.15 -13.18
C SER A 658 13.14 27.62 -12.85
N THR A 659 12.33 28.33 -12.06
CA THR A 659 12.76 29.43 -11.16
C THR A 659 11.59 29.93 -10.32
N PRO A 660 11.79 30.32 -9.04
CA PRO A 660 10.85 31.21 -8.36
C PRO A 660 10.86 32.56 -9.09
N GLY A 661 9.77 32.89 -9.77
CA GLY A 661 9.71 34.00 -10.71
C GLY A 661 8.33 34.63 -10.82
N SER A 662 8.20 35.68 -11.64
CA SER A 662 6.88 36.24 -11.95
C SER A 662 6.14 35.32 -12.93
N LEU A 663 4.83 35.52 -13.05
CA LEU A 663 4.01 34.86 -14.06
C LEU A 663 4.56 35.08 -15.48
N GLU A 664 5.10 36.27 -15.75
CA GLU A 664 5.71 36.65 -17.03
C GLU A 664 6.94 35.81 -17.41
N THR A 665 7.71 35.32 -16.44
CA THR A 665 8.91 34.50 -16.71
C THR A 665 8.63 33.00 -16.78
N SER A 666 7.53 32.55 -16.18
CA SER A 666 7.21 31.13 -16.01
C SER A 666 6.12 30.65 -16.97
N LEU A 667 5.20 31.53 -17.39
CA LEU A 667 4.16 31.20 -18.36
C LEU A 667 4.74 31.09 -19.78
N MET A 668 4.77 29.88 -20.32
CA MET A 668 5.31 29.60 -21.66
C MET A 668 4.25 29.73 -22.76
N LYS A 669 2.99 29.35 -22.49
CA LYS A 669 1.87 29.49 -23.43
C LYS A 669 0.57 29.73 -22.63
N LYS A 670 -0.12 30.85 -22.91
CA LYS A 670 -1.36 31.22 -22.19
C LYS A 670 -2.50 30.22 -22.44
N GLU A 671 -2.62 29.76 -23.68
CA GLU A 671 -3.72 28.90 -24.15
C GLU A 671 -3.14 27.64 -24.80
N VAL A 672 -3.42 26.46 -24.23
CA VAL A 672 -2.89 25.16 -24.69
C VAL A 672 -3.98 24.32 -25.35
N ALA A 673 -5.00 23.90 -24.60
CA ALA A 673 -6.11 23.10 -25.07
C ALA A 673 -7.40 23.50 -24.33
N ASP A 674 -8.54 23.31 -25.00
CA ASP A 674 -9.88 23.59 -24.46
C ASP A 674 -10.49 22.29 -23.91
N HIS A 675 -10.80 22.26 -22.61
CA HIS A 675 -11.11 21.03 -21.89
C HIS A 675 -12.61 20.79 -21.66
N PHE A 676 -13.04 19.57 -21.96
CA PHE A 676 -14.42 19.10 -21.73
C PHE A 676 -14.40 17.79 -20.94
N VAL A 677 -15.43 17.54 -20.12
CA VAL A 677 -15.64 16.25 -19.44
C VAL A 677 -16.89 15.59 -20.00
N ILE A 678 -16.79 14.32 -20.39
CA ILE A 678 -17.91 13.55 -20.94
C ILE A 678 -18.02 12.20 -20.24
N GLY A 679 -19.13 11.97 -19.56
CA GLY A 679 -19.33 10.79 -18.73
C GLY A 679 -20.29 11.03 -17.57
N ASN A 680 -20.31 10.12 -16.60
CA ASN A 680 -21.18 10.22 -15.43
C ASN A 680 -20.74 11.32 -14.46
N ARG A 681 -19.43 11.58 -14.32
CA ARG A 681 -18.90 12.66 -13.44
C ARG A 681 -19.36 14.06 -13.87
N ALA A 682 -19.64 14.27 -15.16
CA ALA A 682 -20.07 15.56 -15.71
C ALA A 682 -21.58 15.77 -15.81
N LYS A 683 -22.37 14.96 -15.09
CA LYS A 683 -23.84 15.14 -15.06
C LYS A 683 -24.20 16.28 -14.12
N SER A 684 -24.77 17.34 -14.68
CA SER A 684 -25.29 18.50 -13.94
C SER A 684 -26.76 18.77 -14.29
N PRO A 685 -27.46 19.70 -13.61
CA PRO A 685 -28.78 20.15 -14.03
C PRO A 685 -28.82 20.73 -15.46
N ALA A 686 -27.71 21.31 -15.94
CA ALA A 686 -27.58 21.79 -17.33
C ALA A 686 -27.28 20.65 -18.31
N PHE A 687 -26.48 19.66 -17.88
CA PHE A 687 -26.06 18.52 -18.70
C PHE A 687 -26.43 17.17 -18.06
N PRO A 688 -27.73 16.84 -17.92
CA PRO A 688 -28.17 15.67 -17.15
C PRO A 688 -27.84 14.32 -17.81
N THR A 689 -27.43 14.32 -19.08
CA THR A 689 -27.12 13.11 -19.85
C THR A 689 -25.83 13.25 -20.65
N ILE A 690 -25.17 12.11 -20.92
CA ILE A 690 -24.04 12.03 -21.86
C ILE A 690 -24.48 12.49 -23.27
N SER A 691 -25.72 12.20 -23.66
CA SER A 691 -26.30 12.67 -24.93
C SER A 691 -26.39 14.20 -25.03
N SER A 692 -26.73 14.90 -23.94
CA SER A 692 -26.70 16.37 -23.89
C SER A 692 -25.27 16.93 -23.91
N GLN A 693 -24.31 16.28 -23.26
CA GLN A 693 -22.89 16.66 -23.31
C GLN A 693 -22.35 16.57 -24.75
N ILE A 694 -22.56 15.42 -25.42
CA ILE A 694 -22.17 15.21 -26.83
C ILE A 694 -22.92 16.16 -27.78
N GLY A 695 -24.20 16.43 -27.50
CA GLY A 695 -25.02 17.36 -28.28
C GLY A 695 -24.50 18.79 -28.23
N GLU A 696 -24.15 19.28 -27.05
CA GLU A 696 -23.59 20.63 -26.89
C GLU A 696 -22.16 20.70 -27.42
N LEU A 697 -21.31 19.69 -27.22
CA LEU A 697 -19.95 19.68 -27.80
C LEU A 697 -20.00 19.80 -29.33
N ARG A 698 -20.86 19.03 -30.02
CA ARG A 698 -21.07 19.16 -31.48
C ARG A 698 -21.43 20.60 -31.87
N LYS A 699 -22.27 21.26 -31.09
CA LYS A 699 -22.68 22.66 -31.31
C LYS A 699 -21.51 23.62 -31.08
N CYS A 700 -20.73 23.47 -30.01
CA CYS A 700 -19.50 24.24 -29.78
C CYS A 700 -18.51 24.10 -30.94
N LEU A 701 -18.24 22.87 -31.39
CA LEU A 701 -17.33 22.58 -32.52
C LEU A 701 -17.80 23.27 -33.81
N SER A 702 -19.11 23.25 -34.11
CA SER A 702 -19.67 23.91 -35.29
C SER A 702 -19.56 25.44 -35.29
N LEU A 703 -19.25 26.05 -34.14
CA LEU A 703 -19.08 27.49 -33.96
C LEU A 703 -17.62 27.89 -33.74
N LYS A 704 -16.71 26.93 -33.56
CA LYS A 704 -15.31 27.17 -33.21
C LYS A 704 -14.55 27.82 -34.37
N LYS A 705 -13.64 28.74 -34.04
CA LYS A 705 -12.82 29.49 -35.01
C LYS A 705 -11.32 29.45 -34.70
N ASP A 706 -10.96 29.13 -33.48
CA ASP A 706 -9.58 28.90 -33.07
C ASP A 706 -9.13 27.46 -33.40
N SER A 707 -7.82 27.26 -33.41
CA SER A 707 -7.18 25.97 -33.68
C SER A 707 -6.68 25.27 -32.41
N LEU A 708 -7.23 25.59 -31.23
CA LEU A 708 -6.82 24.92 -29.98
C LEU A 708 -7.32 23.47 -29.97
N PRO A 709 -6.46 22.49 -29.62
CA PRO A 709 -6.86 21.11 -29.38
C PRO A 709 -8.03 21.01 -28.40
N ILE A 710 -8.92 20.05 -28.66
CA ILE A 710 -10.06 19.71 -27.80
C ILE A 710 -9.65 18.53 -26.91
N ALA A 711 -9.49 18.79 -25.62
CA ALA A 711 -9.04 17.82 -24.65
C ALA A 711 -10.23 17.25 -23.87
N ILE A 712 -10.61 16.01 -24.15
CA ILE A 712 -11.82 15.37 -23.59
C ILE A 712 -11.43 14.41 -22.48
N HIS A 713 -11.86 14.72 -21.27
CA HIS A 713 -11.72 13.87 -20.09
C HIS A 713 -12.80 12.79 -20.09
N THR A 714 -12.41 11.54 -20.34
CA THR A 714 -13.26 10.36 -20.19
C THR A 714 -12.42 9.10 -20.09
N HIS A 715 -12.89 8.10 -19.34
CA HIS A 715 -12.28 6.75 -19.35
C HIS A 715 -13.05 5.75 -20.21
N ASN A 716 -14.31 6.03 -20.57
CA ASN A 716 -15.25 5.03 -21.06
C ASN A 716 -15.17 4.81 -22.58
N ALA A 717 -15.02 3.55 -23.01
CA ALA A 717 -14.88 3.20 -24.43
C ALA A 717 -16.09 3.63 -25.27
N GLY A 718 -17.31 3.53 -24.73
CA GLY A 718 -18.54 3.95 -25.43
C GLY A 718 -18.64 5.46 -25.66
N VAL A 719 -18.03 6.26 -24.78
CA VAL A 719 -17.90 7.71 -24.97
C VAL A 719 -16.82 8.00 -26.02
N MET A 720 -15.67 7.32 -25.95
CA MET A 720 -14.58 7.48 -26.93
C MET A 720 -15.02 7.14 -28.37
N GLU A 721 -15.92 6.17 -28.56
CA GLU A 721 -16.58 5.92 -29.85
C GLU A 721 -17.40 7.13 -30.38
N GLN A 722 -18.01 7.93 -29.51
CA GLN A 722 -18.67 9.16 -29.94
C GLN A 722 -17.66 10.28 -30.25
N ILE A 723 -16.51 10.30 -29.59
CA ILE A 723 -15.42 11.23 -29.91
C ILE A 723 -14.84 10.91 -31.29
N ILE A 724 -14.63 9.63 -31.62
CA ILE A 724 -14.22 9.19 -32.97
C ILE A 724 -15.22 9.65 -34.04
N ARG A 725 -16.53 9.59 -33.75
CA ARG A 725 -17.57 10.13 -34.66
C ARG A 725 -17.45 11.64 -34.81
N LEU A 726 -17.25 12.39 -33.73
CA LEU A 726 -17.04 13.85 -33.79
C LEU A 726 -15.76 14.21 -34.57
N ARG A 727 -14.66 13.46 -34.43
CA ARG A 727 -13.44 13.63 -35.26
C ARG A 727 -13.70 13.42 -36.75
N ASN A 728 -14.65 12.57 -37.11
CA ASN A 728 -15.04 12.33 -38.50
C ASN A 728 -16.03 13.40 -39.01
N GLU A 729 -16.85 13.97 -38.13
CA GLU A 729 -17.71 15.12 -38.43
C GLU A 729 -16.91 16.44 -38.56
N PHE A 730 -15.82 16.59 -37.80
CA PHE A 730 -14.97 17.79 -37.72
C PHE A 730 -13.48 17.44 -37.94
N PRO A 731 -13.06 17.12 -39.18
CA PRO A 731 -11.74 16.56 -39.44
C PRO A 731 -10.57 17.54 -39.25
N ASP A 732 -10.82 18.85 -39.23
CA ASP A 732 -9.81 19.89 -39.02
C ASP A 732 -9.55 20.18 -37.52
N VAL A 733 -10.29 19.53 -36.62
CA VAL A 733 -10.16 19.69 -35.16
C VAL A 733 -9.25 18.61 -34.59
N SER A 734 -8.19 19.01 -33.87
CA SER A 734 -7.36 18.10 -33.10
C SER A 734 -8.07 17.67 -31.81
N PHE A 735 -8.16 16.35 -31.58
CA PHE A 735 -8.75 15.77 -30.38
C PHE A 735 -7.69 15.01 -29.57
N VAL A 736 -7.70 15.23 -28.26
CA VAL A 736 -6.88 14.50 -27.28
C VAL A 736 -7.81 13.95 -26.21
N ILE A 737 -7.66 12.68 -25.81
CA ILE A 737 -8.47 12.08 -24.76
C ILE A 737 -7.65 11.91 -23.49
N ILE A 738 -8.14 12.42 -22.37
CA ILE A 738 -7.49 12.34 -21.05
C ILE A 738 -8.23 11.32 -20.17
N GLY A 739 -7.47 10.47 -19.49
CA GLY A 739 -7.99 9.37 -18.66
C GLY A 739 -7.93 8.03 -19.39
N ALA A 740 -8.83 7.83 -20.37
CA ALA A 740 -8.76 6.81 -21.42
C ALA A 740 -8.50 5.33 -20.99
N GLN A 741 -8.89 4.92 -19.77
CA GLN A 741 -8.53 3.59 -19.26
C GLN A 741 -9.16 2.40 -20.01
N GLU A 742 -10.37 2.56 -20.57
CA GLU A 742 -10.98 1.53 -21.43
C GLU A 742 -10.52 1.62 -22.91
N ALA A 743 -9.55 2.47 -23.26
CA ALA A 743 -9.15 2.71 -24.66
C ALA A 743 -8.61 1.45 -25.37
N HIS A 744 -8.01 0.54 -24.60
CA HIS A 744 -7.55 -0.76 -25.09
C HIS A 744 -8.67 -1.61 -25.73
N LEU A 745 -9.94 -1.42 -25.34
CA LEU A 745 -11.09 -2.10 -25.95
C LEU A 745 -11.40 -1.63 -27.38
N ILE A 746 -10.83 -0.50 -27.81
CA ILE A 746 -11.11 0.16 -29.09
C ILE A 746 -9.84 0.66 -29.80
N ALA A 747 -8.66 0.15 -29.43
CA ALA A 747 -7.35 0.67 -29.80
C ALA A 747 -7.18 0.90 -31.32
N ASP A 748 -7.52 -0.09 -32.15
CA ASP A 748 -7.43 0.00 -33.63
C ASP A 748 -8.23 1.18 -34.20
N ARG A 749 -9.39 1.50 -33.59
CA ARG A 749 -10.26 2.61 -34.03
C ARG A 749 -9.74 3.97 -33.57
N LEU A 750 -9.08 4.04 -32.42
CA LEU A 750 -8.39 5.25 -31.97
C LEU A 750 -7.17 5.56 -32.85
N ALA A 751 -6.39 4.52 -33.18
CA ALA A 751 -5.26 4.63 -34.11
C ALA A 751 -5.71 5.09 -35.51
N ALA A 752 -6.74 4.44 -36.08
CA ALA A 752 -7.30 4.83 -37.38
C ALA A 752 -7.95 6.22 -37.39
N ALA A 753 -8.36 6.75 -36.24
CA ALA A 753 -8.88 8.10 -36.08
C ALA A 753 -7.77 9.16 -35.81
N GLU A 754 -6.52 8.73 -35.62
CA GLU A 754 -5.38 9.59 -35.26
C GLU A 754 -5.59 10.40 -33.95
N ILE A 755 -6.38 9.86 -33.01
CA ILE A 755 -6.66 10.51 -31.73
C ILE A 755 -5.60 10.09 -30.72
N SER A 756 -4.90 11.07 -30.13
CA SER A 756 -3.89 10.80 -29.10
C SER A 756 -4.48 10.76 -27.69
N LEU A 757 -3.82 10.02 -26.80
CA LEU A 757 -4.27 9.77 -25.43
C LEU A 757 -3.30 10.33 -24.39
N ILE A 758 -3.83 10.80 -23.27
CA ILE A 758 -3.10 11.06 -22.03
C ILE A 758 -3.67 10.13 -20.96
N LEU A 759 -3.01 8.99 -20.75
CA LEU A 759 -3.43 7.95 -19.81
C LEU A 759 -3.15 8.43 -18.38
N SER A 760 -4.21 8.77 -17.65
CA SER A 760 -4.13 9.38 -16.32
C SER A 760 -5.23 8.86 -15.39
N PRO A 761 -4.92 7.91 -14.47
CA PRO A 761 -3.73 7.06 -14.47
C PRO A 761 -3.82 5.95 -15.54
N TRP A 762 -2.68 5.41 -15.98
CA TRP A 762 -2.61 4.37 -17.01
C TRP A 762 -2.94 2.95 -16.52
N ARG A 763 -2.66 2.67 -15.24
CA ARG A 763 -3.00 1.41 -14.56
C ARG A 763 -4.48 1.39 -14.21
N CYS A 764 -5.10 0.22 -14.24
CA CYS A 764 -6.48 0.06 -13.79
C CYS A 764 -6.60 0.31 -12.28
N THR A 765 -7.63 1.07 -11.91
CA THR A 765 -8.03 1.31 -10.52
C THR A 765 -9.52 1.03 -10.29
N ALA A 766 -10.24 0.63 -11.36
CA ALA A 766 -11.68 0.39 -11.44
C ALA A 766 -12.60 1.44 -10.74
N LYS A 767 -12.08 2.61 -10.38
CA LYS A 767 -12.62 3.49 -9.33
C LYS A 767 -14.04 4.00 -9.58
N PHE A 768 -14.42 4.18 -10.84
CA PHE A 768 -15.72 4.71 -11.26
C PHE A 768 -16.42 3.73 -12.21
N TRP A 769 -17.74 3.87 -12.33
CA TRP A 769 -18.51 3.08 -13.30
C TRP A 769 -18.02 3.24 -14.75
N ASP A 770 -17.41 4.40 -15.07
CA ASP A 770 -16.92 4.75 -16.40
C ASP A 770 -15.59 4.07 -16.79
N ASN A 771 -14.87 3.46 -15.84
CA ASN A 771 -13.63 2.70 -16.05
C ASN A 771 -13.67 1.27 -15.50
N ARG A 772 -14.86 0.70 -15.25
CA ARG A 772 -15.02 -0.64 -14.65
C ARG A 772 -14.47 -1.80 -15.49
N HIS A 773 -14.17 -1.59 -16.78
CA HIS A 773 -13.49 -2.57 -17.63
C HIS A 773 -12.06 -2.12 -17.98
N CYS A 774 -11.37 -1.39 -17.11
CA CYS A 774 -9.94 -1.17 -17.29
C CYS A 774 -9.15 -2.49 -17.20
N SER A 775 -8.07 -2.61 -17.97
CA SER A 775 -7.22 -3.81 -17.96
C SER A 775 -6.37 -3.83 -16.69
N ASN A 776 -6.51 -4.88 -15.90
CA ASN A 776 -5.71 -5.15 -14.69
C ASN A 776 -4.23 -5.40 -15.01
N GLY A 777 -3.91 -5.71 -16.26
CA GLY A 777 -2.57 -6.06 -16.71
C GLY A 777 -2.08 -7.40 -16.16
N TRP A 778 -0.77 -7.62 -16.28
CA TRP A 778 -0.15 -8.88 -15.88
C TRP A 778 -0.23 -9.06 -14.35
N PRO A 779 -0.44 -10.30 -13.85
CA PRO A 779 -0.48 -11.55 -14.60
C PRO A 779 -1.85 -11.96 -15.16
N LEU A 780 -2.92 -11.19 -14.90
CA LEU A 780 -4.29 -11.57 -15.27
C LEU A 780 -4.60 -11.41 -16.76
N GLU A 781 -4.14 -10.32 -17.37
CA GLU A 781 -4.44 -9.97 -18.76
C GLU A 781 -3.35 -9.07 -19.37
N THR A 782 -3.47 -8.77 -20.67
CA THR A 782 -2.49 -7.91 -21.34
C THR A 782 -2.68 -6.44 -20.91
N PRO A 783 -1.61 -5.73 -20.47
CA PRO A 783 -1.69 -4.32 -20.08
C PRO A 783 -2.25 -3.41 -21.18
N SER A 784 -2.99 -2.38 -20.76
CA SER A 784 -3.58 -1.38 -21.66
C SER A 784 -2.56 -0.73 -22.60
N VAL A 785 -1.39 -0.35 -22.08
CA VAL A 785 -0.30 0.30 -22.83
C VAL A 785 0.31 -0.59 -23.92
N ASP A 786 0.37 -1.90 -23.72
CA ASP A 786 0.87 -2.86 -24.71
C ASP A 786 -0.11 -2.96 -25.91
N ILE A 787 -1.40 -3.10 -25.61
CA ILE A 787 -2.47 -3.14 -26.63
C ILE A 787 -2.47 -1.84 -27.44
N LEU A 788 -2.38 -0.68 -26.79
CA LEU A 788 -2.35 0.63 -27.43
C LEU A 788 -1.08 0.83 -28.28
N SER A 789 0.09 0.39 -27.78
CA SER A 789 1.36 0.45 -28.50
C SER A 789 1.33 -0.40 -29.78
N LYS A 790 0.86 -1.66 -29.68
CA LYS A 790 0.73 -2.59 -30.82
C LYS A 790 -0.27 -2.11 -31.88
N ALA A 791 -1.33 -1.41 -31.48
CA ALA A 791 -2.28 -0.78 -32.40
C ALA A 791 -1.74 0.51 -33.06
N GLY A 792 -0.59 1.03 -32.61
CA GLY A 792 -0.03 2.29 -33.11
C GLY A 792 -0.70 3.56 -32.58
N VAL A 793 -1.43 3.46 -31.45
CA VAL A 793 -2.05 4.63 -30.81
C VAL A 793 -0.96 5.50 -30.17
N GLN A 794 -0.93 6.79 -30.50
CA GLN A 794 -0.06 7.72 -29.78
C GLN A 794 -0.63 8.00 -28.38
N PHE A 795 0.11 7.66 -27.33
CA PHE A 795 -0.26 7.98 -25.95
C PHE A 795 0.91 8.55 -25.14
N SER A 796 0.58 9.32 -24.11
CA SER A 796 1.46 9.60 -22.98
C SER A 796 0.88 9.05 -21.68
N VAL A 797 1.74 8.89 -20.67
CA VAL A 797 1.37 8.51 -19.30
C VAL A 797 1.50 9.73 -18.38
N ALA A 798 0.51 9.91 -17.51
CA ALA A 798 0.44 10.95 -16.49
C ALA A 798 -0.27 10.42 -15.23
N HIS A 799 -0.50 11.27 -14.24
CA HIS A 799 -1.15 10.92 -12.98
C HIS A 799 -2.36 11.83 -12.67
N GLU A 800 -3.42 11.31 -12.03
CA GLU A 800 -4.65 12.08 -11.68
C GLU A 800 -4.39 13.05 -10.52
N ASP A 801 -3.53 12.64 -9.58
CA ASP A 801 -3.08 13.46 -8.44
C ASP A 801 -1.67 14.04 -8.67
N VAL A 802 -1.54 15.36 -8.47
CA VAL A 802 -0.30 16.15 -8.60
C VAL A 802 0.80 15.65 -7.66
N SER A 803 0.45 15.25 -6.43
CA SER A 803 1.41 14.79 -5.41
C SER A 803 2.22 13.57 -5.88
N ASN A 804 1.61 12.77 -6.75
CA ASN A 804 2.14 11.51 -7.27
C ASN A 804 2.84 11.64 -8.63
N LEU A 805 2.82 12.82 -9.26
CA LEU A 805 3.62 13.10 -10.46
C LEU A 805 5.13 12.86 -10.23
N ARG A 806 5.63 12.94 -8.99
CA ARG A 806 7.04 12.61 -8.70
C ARG A 806 7.47 11.18 -9.06
N ARG A 807 6.51 10.25 -9.26
CA ARG A 807 6.76 8.88 -9.68
C ARG A 807 6.99 8.76 -11.20
N VAL A 808 6.86 9.85 -11.97
CA VAL A 808 6.79 9.85 -13.44
C VAL A 808 7.89 9.05 -14.16
N PHE A 809 9.14 9.08 -13.67
CA PHE A 809 10.21 8.27 -14.26
C PHE A 809 10.03 6.76 -14.01
N TRP A 810 9.51 6.36 -12.85
CA TRP A 810 9.16 4.97 -12.55
C TRP A 810 7.89 4.53 -13.30
N GLU A 811 6.92 5.43 -13.48
CA GLU A 811 5.75 5.18 -14.35
C GLU A 811 6.18 4.92 -15.80
N ALA A 812 7.15 5.69 -16.32
CA ALA A 812 7.77 5.43 -17.62
C ALA A 812 8.47 4.06 -17.66
N GLY A 813 9.23 3.71 -16.61
CA GLY A 813 9.92 2.44 -16.48
C GLY A 813 8.99 1.22 -16.42
N GLU A 814 7.87 1.31 -15.70
CA GLU A 814 6.89 0.23 -15.62
C GLU A 814 6.00 0.14 -16.87
N ALA A 815 5.58 1.26 -17.45
CA ALA A 815 4.87 1.25 -18.74
C ALA A 815 5.75 0.64 -19.84
N SER A 816 7.04 0.98 -19.85
CA SER A 816 8.06 0.40 -20.76
C SER A 816 8.17 -1.12 -20.62
N LYS A 817 8.28 -1.64 -19.38
CA LYS A 817 8.29 -3.09 -19.08
C LYS A 817 6.95 -3.79 -19.33
N ALA A 818 5.83 -3.07 -19.26
CA ALA A 818 4.51 -3.60 -19.57
C ALA A 818 4.30 -3.81 -21.07
N ILE A 819 4.99 -3.04 -21.93
CA ILE A 819 4.97 -3.15 -23.40
C ILE A 819 5.97 -4.21 -23.90
N SER A 820 7.15 -4.29 -23.28
CA SER A 820 8.23 -5.21 -23.67
C SER A 820 8.86 -5.85 -22.43
N GLU A 821 9.04 -7.17 -22.42
CA GLU A 821 9.64 -7.90 -21.28
C GLU A 821 11.07 -7.42 -20.94
N GLU A 822 11.84 -7.03 -21.96
CA GLU A 822 13.18 -6.43 -21.82
C GLU A 822 13.13 -4.91 -21.52
N GLY A 823 11.95 -4.30 -21.61
CA GLY A 823 11.74 -2.85 -21.66
C GLY A 823 11.89 -2.28 -23.09
N LEU A 824 11.49 -1.02 -23.25
CA LEU A 824 11.78 -0.18 -24.41
C LEU A 824 13.12 0.57 -24.20
N PRO A 825 13.77 1.04 -25.28
CA PRO A 825 14.91 1.95 -25.20
C PRO A 825 14.65 3.16 -24.29
N LEU A 826 15.73 3.70 -23.69
CA LEU A 826 15.67 4.84 -22.76
C LEU A 826 14.92 6.05 -23.36
N GLU A 827 15.25 6.43 -24.59
CA GLU A 827 14.63 7.56 -25.30
C GLU A 827 13.12 7.34 -25.53
N GLU A 828 12.71 6.12 -25.93
CA GLU A 828 11.30 5.78 -26.16
C GLU A 828 10.50 5.75 -24.86
N SER A 829 11.10 5.21 -23.79
CA SER A 829 10.50 5.20 -22.46
C SER A 829 10.28 6.64 -21.93
N LEU A 830 11.22 7.55 -22.17
CA LEU A 830 11.08 8.97 -21.79
C LEU A 830 10.02 9.71 -22.64
N LYS A 831 9.88 9.35 -23.92
CA LYS A 831 8.80 9.88 -24.79
C LYS A 831 7.41 9.55 -24.27
N ILE A 832 7.22 8.40 -23.59
CA ILE A 832 5.93 8.03 -22.97
C ILE A 832 5.46 9.09 -21.96
N VAL A 833 6.34 9.78 -21.24
CA VAL A 833 5.93 10.73 -20.18
C VAL A 833 6.10 12.21 -20.53
N SER A 834 6.93 12.56 -21.53
CA SER A 834 7.14 13.95 -21.96
C SER A 834 6.86 14.17 -23.45
N GLY A 835 7.68 13.61 -24.34
CA GLY A 835 7.64 13.94 -25.78
C GLY A 835 6.30 13.63 -26.47
N ASN A 836 5.59 12.58 -26.06
CA ASN A 836 4.27 12.26 -26.60
C ASN A 836 3.18 13.22 -26.11
N LEU A 837 3.30 13.76 -24.89
CA LEU A 837 2.42 14.79 -24.33
C LEU A 837 2.62 16.12 -25.09
N GLU A 838 3.89 16.52 -25.25
CA GLU A 838 4.29 17.73 -25.99
C GLU A 838 3.71 17.72 -27.41
N LYS A 839 3.90 16.60 -28.13
CA LYS A 839 3.32 16.42 -29.47
C LYS A 839 1.79 16.40 -29.47
N SER A 840 1.14 15.78 -28.49
CA SER A 840 -0.33 15.74 -28.39
C SER A 840 -0.96 17.11 -28.20
N LEU A 841 -0.30 18.00 -27.46
CA LEU A 841 -0.80 19.33 -27.11
C LEU A 841 -0.23 20.46 -27.99
N GLY A 842 0.56 20.13 -29.01
CA GLY A 842 1.20 21.11 -29.90
C GLY A 842 2.13 22.07 -29.15
N LEU A 843 2.97 21.51 -28.29
CA LEU A 843 4.02 22.22 -27.54
C LEU A 843 5.38 22.06 -28.22
N GLY A 844 6.34 22.92 -27.86
CA GLY A 844 7.74 22.74 -28.24
C GLY A 844 8.42 21.66 -27.40
N THR A 845 9.49 21.07 -27.93
CA THR A 845 10.30 20.07 -27.20
C THR A 845 10.93 20.68 -25.95
N ASN A 846 10.90 19.93 -24.85
CA ASN A 846 11.61 20.32 -23.63
C ASN A 846 13.12 20.07 -23.78
N ASN A 847 13.88 21.16 -23.78
CA ASN A 847 15.34 21.15 -23.89
C ASN A 847 16.05 21.34 -22.54
N ASP A 848 15.30 21.40 -21.43
CA ASP A 848 15.91 21.39 -20.09
C ASP A 848 16.61 20.02 -19.89
N ILE A 849 17.66 19.95 -19.07
CA ILE A 849 18.46 18.73 -18.88
C ILE A 849 18.52 18.29 -17.43
N LEU A 850 18.57 16.97 -17.24
CA LEU A 850 18.69 16.29 -15.95
C LEU A 850 19.87 15.33 -16.00
N VAL A 851 20.55 15.21 -14.86
CA VAL A 851 21.61 14.23 -14.64
C VAL A 851 21.21 13.38 -13.43
N PHE A 852 21.04 12.09 -13.64
CA PHE A 852 20.81 11.11 -12.58
C PHE A 852 22.06 10.26 -12.38
N GLU A 853 22.32 9.85 -11.14
CA GLU A 853 23.13 8.66 -10.87
C GLU A 853 22.21 7.44 -10.96
N HIS A 854 22.63 6.43 -11.73
CA HIS A 854 21.83 5.27 -12.12
C HIS A 854 20.62 5.58 -13.02
N ASN A 855 20.02 4.51 -13.54
CA ASN A 855 18.89 4.61 -14.48
C ASN A 855 17.64 5.19 -13.79
N PRO A 856 17.14 6.38 -14.18
CA PRO A 856 15.97 7.00 -13.56
C PRO A 856 14.68 6.18 -13.76
N LEU A 857 14.64 5.31 -14.78
CA LEU A 857 13.49 4.45 -15.09
C LEU A 857 13.42 3.18 -14.23
N ASN A 858 14.22 3.09 -13.17
CA ASN A 858 14.22 1.97 -12.25
C ASN A 858 14.29 2.45 -10.80
N LEU A 859 13.67 1.70 -9.90
CA LEU A 859 14.03 1.78 -8.49
C LEU A 859 15.41 1.12 -8.37
N VAL A 860 16.38 1.86 -7.82
CA VAL A 860 17.81 1.51 -7.83
C VAL A 860 18.02 0.04 -7.44
N GLN A 861 18.75 -0.70 -8.28
CA GLN A 861 19.05 -2.10 -7.99
C GLN A 861 19.82 -2.22 -6.67
N LEU A 862 19.38 -3.18 -5.87
CA LEU A 862 19.99 -3.61 -4.61
C LEU A 862 21.51 -3.48 -4.65
N TRP A 863 22.06 -2.67 -3.74
CA TRP A 863 23.47 -2.81 -3.37
C TRP A 863 23.70 -4.21 -2.77
N PRO A 864 24.87 -4.81 -3.00
CA PRO A 864 25.25 -6.09 -2.39
C PRO A 864 25.54 -5.99 -0.88
#